data_AF-A0AAW3B5C3-F1
#
_entry.id   AF-A0AAW3B5C3-F1
#
_cell.length_a   1.000
_cell.length_b   1.000
_cell.length_c   1.000
_cell.angle_alpha   90.00
_cell.angle_beta   90.00
_cell.angle_gamma   90.00
#
_symmetry.space_group_name_H-M   'P 1'
#
loop_
_entity.id
_entity.type
_entity.pdbx_description
1 polymer ?
#
loop_
_entity_poly.entity_id
_entity_poly.type
_entity_poly.pdbx_seq_one_letter_code
_entity_poly.pdbx_strand_id
1 'polypeptide(L)'
;MQSNLLQRGGSAESRPLSAVDLQRITDILEACGVSELHGSPHIYAHPESIHIISPRDLSFLVLHADVLATHKDLLYDVRAFTGILWGMVQHADRGIEKVLCTIEDSGTAVEVNTLGGDTGGTPSSSPSPALAEKFLYTHVSNIYPAIFPHLVQVFRVATLLRAYESAKARTEVRDSRRIAQVDVDVVARLASRLTHLLLYEAGERTTGAVGRAGALNVTAAYTNVGHHLFRTSESALSSVMLLLSALAARPGSDAGPILRYFHSVSAWKASALGLLITDSYAKAIQTVLFALCERRHDFDNVEEVAAKLFLQRLASRPPYQWRTFRLLYFSVQDIGARDAHAAEDQQGSSAFGQLLVFRHIQRALQLCLTTDGANNADALATVKFLRKAVQAQVHRCWLEPNIAGTMGSPSTKGNNDAPPRLLSYYELLVLAAMQGMPAADLTKDAELRRRAEQTNLSVEPEVLTPSFLRILLACCYNVPPPSDAPTSRALLSTQSTLALYESLAKHVFQIPLCSSAARSCDVNPLLATAALQTETLVDLCVWNAIHNTQEDDREAAEKGAVKESSAETAAGSVTVPSAAHARAKAGATKMTGPPLPPTPFTKTAKLSAVAAMPSLPRPPTPTSALFHCIRRDVSLLFAGNEDVLQHTPGAARVRAKNFPYGFRTMTLKTVSLLFGALRTAELYHHIPPVDVLPVVAQLFALRAYYPLTLSETEAKRKVERRVLSLMHLTLASLPQEMKAAAVNQLLCRTLVPMSTMASQANQLQLALFEGYLRSMATASAANAVTDELMLQHWVDIAVPAVTNRHSVALANAGHDFLIAAFRAEKYVSPLFVPTYIALYIPTVDIHSTTGSAGQRSTYPPLSVSAIQHFARMVRTACHGIERCDSTALARLFEDGAGSEGDATMPTLASAAVAYMSKLSPAQRAALRKVTPTNAVLLVVSALFDCLCLLWNSTPGYVKVAQDLFVAYFSGLCNLLQCTSTPVLQRVCASIEAIEVEHLRGSGSVQFQFLKYVNMVVDAVEGPSKVGIAEWFLRMNKRIQEQNYGKHSKL
;
A
#
# COMPACT_ATOMS: atom_id res chain seq x y z
N MET A 1 -0.93 -19.55 14.12
CA MET A 1 -2.41 -19.49 14.14
C MET A 1 -2.94 -18.06 14.21
N GLN A 2 -2.64 -17.26 15.25
CA GLN A 2 -3.13 -15.86 15.37
C GLN A 2 -2.94 -15.00 14.09
N SER A 3 -1.81 -15.15 13.40
CA SER A 3 -1.52 -14.53 12.09
C SER A 3 -2.61 -14.69 11.02
N ASN A 4 -3.31 -15.82 11.01
CA ASN A 4 -4.28 -16.17 9.96
C ASN A 4 -5.70 -15.68 10.31
N LEU A 5 -5.96 -15.35 11.57
CA LEU A 5 -7.24 -14.77 12.00
C LEU A 5 -7.31 -13.29 11.60
N LEU A 6 -6.24 -12.52 11.83
CA LEU A 6 -6.14 -11.10 11.46
C LEU A 6 -6.26 -10.84 9.95
N GLN A 7 -6.00 -11.84 9.09
CA GLN A 7 -6.13 -11.73 7.63
C GLN A 7 -7.50 -12.17 7.09
N ARG A 8 -8.37 -12.78 7.89
CA ARG A 8 -9.63 -13.41 7.42
C ARG A 8 -10.79 -12.42 7.20
N GLY A 9 -10.51 -11.12 7.13
CA GLY A 9 -11.48 -10.02 7.04
C GLY A 9 -11.92 -9.63 5.61
N GLY A 10 -11.44 -10.34 4.58
CA GLY A 10 -11.97 -10.32 3.22
C GLY A 10 -12.84 -11.55 2.94
N SER A 11 -13.68 -11.50 1.90
CA SER A 11 -14.59 -12.58 1.54
C SER A 11 -13.84 -13.89 1.26
N ALA A 12 -13.90 -14.84 2.20
CA ALA A 12 -13.33 -16.16 2.03
C ALA A 12 -14.17 -16.98 1.04
N GLU A 13 -13.77 -16.95 -0.23
CA GLU A 13 -14.11 -18.01 -1.18
C GLU A 13 -13.67 -19.34 -0.57
N SER A 14 -14.56 -20.33 -0.60
CA SER A 14 -14.30 -21.64 0.01
C SER A 14 -13.14 -22.32 -0.70
N ARG A 15 -12.03 -22.56 0.03
CA ARG A 15 -11.03 -23.52 -0.43
C ARG A 15 -11.75 -24.86 -0.70
N PRO A 16 -11.60 -25.46 -1.89
CA PRO A 16 -12.06 -26.84 -2.08
C PRO A 16 -11.28 -27.73 -1.11
N LEU A 17 -11.98 -28.62 -0.41
CA LEU A 17 -11.33 -29.58 0.48
C LEU A 17 -10.60 -30.64 -0.35
N SER A 18 -9.53 -31.19 0.23
CA SER A 18 -8.99 -32.45 -0.27
C SER A 18 -9.86 -33.62 0.22
N ALA A 19 -9.95 -34.68 -0.58
CA ALA A 19 -10.62 -35.91 -0.14
C ALA A 19 -9.97 -36.51 1.13
N VAL A 20 -8.68 -36.26 1.34
CA VAL A 20 -7.93 -36.69 2.54
C VAL A 20 -8.40 -35.93 3.79
N ASP A 21 -8.69 -34.63 3.68
CA ASP A 21 -9.23 -33.85 4.79
C ASP A 21 -10.67 -34.27 5.13
N LEU A 22 -11.50 -34.56 4.12
CA LEU A 22 -12.86 -35.08 4.31
C LEU A 22 -12.85 -36.45 4.99
N GLN A 23 -12.05 -37.41 4.50
CA GLN A 23 -11.92 -38.72 5.13
C GLN A 23 -11.51 -38.58 6.60
N ARG A 24 -10.48 -37.77 6.89
CA ARG A 24 -10.02 -37.57 8.27
C ARG A 24 -11.06 -36.90 9.18
N ILE A 25 -11.94 -36.04 8.65
CA ILE A 25 -13.08 -35.51 9.42
C ILE A 25 -14.03 -36.66 9.78
N THR A 26 -14.35 -37.55 8.83
CA THR A 26 -15.20 -38.72 9.05
C THR A 26 -14.58 -39.69 10.07
N ASP A 27 -13.30 -40.03 9.92
CA ASP A 27 -12.56 -40.91 10.86
C ASP A 27 -12.66 -40.40 12.31
N ILE A 28 -12.56 -39.08 12.51
CA ILE A 28 -12.66 -38.45 13.82
C ILE A 28 -14.10 -38.51 14.36
N LEU A 29 -15.12 -38.27 13.52
CA LEU A 29 -16.53 -38.33 13.92
C LEU A 29 -16.98 -39.77 14.25
N GLU A 30 -16.47 -40.76 13.51
CA GLU A 30 -16.64 -42.18 13.82
C GLU A 30 -15.96 -42.56 15.14
N ALA A 31 -14.71 -42.14 15.36
CA ALA A 31 -14.00 -42.38 16.61
C ALA A 31 -14.65 -41.69 17.84
N CYS A 32 -15.40 -40.60 17.63
CA CYS A 32 -16.21 -39.97 18.68
C CYS A 32 -17.53 -40.73 18.99
N GLY A 33 -17.91 -41.72 18.18
CA GLY A 33 -19.19 -42.42 18.27
C GLY A 33 -20.38 -41.64 17.69
N VAL A 34 -20.16 -40.82 16.66
CA VAL A 34 -21.13 -39.81 16.17
C VAL A 34 -21.49 -39.96 14.68
N SER A 35 -21.07 -41.04 14.02
CA SER A 35 -21.43 -41.32 12.62
C SER A 35 -22.87 -41.86 12.49
N GLU A 36 -23.62 -41.35 11.50
CA GLU A 36 -25.02 -41.75 11.22
C GLU A 36 -25.19 -43.25 10.92
N LEU A 37 -24.12 -43.94 10.50
CA LEU A 37 -24.13 -45.38 10.26
C LEU A 37 -24.45 -46.23 11.50
N HIS A 38 -24.32 -45.66 12.71
CA HIS A 38 -24.64 -46.33 13.98
C HIS A 38 -25.78 -45.60 14.70
N GLY A 39 -26.99 -45.70 14.15
CA GLY A 39 -28.21 -45.12 14.70
C GLY A 39 -28.62 -45.70 16.06
N SER A 40 -27.97 -45.25 17.15
CA SER A 40 -28.38 -45.52 18.53
C SER A 40 -29.40 -44.48 19.00
N PRO A 41 -30.66 -44.86 19.31
CA PRO A 41 -31.60 -43.97 19.98
C PRO A 41 -31.28 -43.77 21.47
N HIS A 42 -30.18 -44.33 21.99
CA HIS A 42 -29.84 -44.36 23.41
C HIS A 42 -28.39 -43.92 23.65
N ILE A 43 -28.20 -42.62 23.92
CA ILE A 43 -26.96 -42.10 24.53
C ILE A 43 -27.01 -42.37 26.05
N TYR A 44 -27.08 -43.65 26.43
CA TYR A 44 -26.43 -44.11 27.65
C TYR A 44 -24.97 -44.38 27.29
N ALA A 45 -24.21 -43.30 27.06
CA ALA A 45 -22.78 -43.42 26.82
C ALA A 45 -22.11 -43.94 28.10
N HIS A 46 -21.65 -45.19 28.06
CA HIS A 46 -20.81 -45.74 29.13
C HIS A 46 -19.58 -44.82 29.29
N PRO A 47 -19.26 -44.31 30.49
CA PRO A 47 -18.17 -43.34 30.67
C PRO A 47 -16.81 -43.82 30.17
N GLU A 48 -16.64 -45.13 30.08
CA GLU A 48 -15.41 -45.83 29.68
C GLU A 48 -15.25 -45.96 28.15
N SER A 49 -16.29 -45.68 27.36
CA SER A 49 -16.28 -45.85 25.89
C SER A 49 -16.32 -44.55 25.07
N ILE A 50 -16.38 -43.38 25.72
CA ILE A 50 -16.32 -42.10 25.00
C ILE A 50 -14.84 -41.78 24.69
N HIS A 51 -14.46 -41.80 23.40
CA HIS A 51 -13.12 -41.36 23.03
C HIS A 51 -13.00 -39.84 23.23
N ILE A 52 -12.22 -39.43 24.25
CA ILE A 52 -11.99 -38.02 24.56
C ILE A 52 -11.27 -37.37 23.37
N ILE A 53 -11.97 -36.46 22.67
CA ILE A 53 -11.47 -35.82 21.43
C ILE A 53 -10.07 -35.26 21.67
N SER A 54 -9.07 -35.81 20.97
CA SER A 54 -7.68 -35.48 21.26
C SER A 54 -7.41 -33.99 21.05
N PRO A 55 -6.50 -33.37 21.83
CA PRO A 55 -6.09 -31.99 21.62
C PRO A 55 -5.57 -31.70 20.19
N ARG A 56 -5.11 -32.72 19.44
CA ARG A 56 -4.67 -32.58 18.06
C ARG A 56 -5.85 -32.56 17.09
N ASP A 57 -6.83 -33.43 17.30
CA ASP A 57 -7.94 -33.65 16.40
C ASP A 57 -9.05 -32.61 16.60
N LEU A 58 -9.30 -32.18 17.84
CA LEU A 58 -10.09 -30.98 18.12
C LEU A 58 -9.49 -29.74 17.44
N SER A 59 -8.16 -29.64 17.36
CA SER A 59 -7.48 -28.56 16.62
C SER A 59 -7.60 -28.69 15.09
N PHE A 60 -7.78 -29.89 14.55
CA PHE A 60 -8.01 -30.16 13.13
C PHE A 60 -9.47 -29.89 12.74
N LEU A 61 -10.43 -30.27 13.60
CA LEU A 61 -11.85 -29.93 13.45
C LEU A 61 -12.06 -28.41 13.47
N VAL A 62 -11.38 -27.67 14.36
CA VAL A 62 -11.43 -26.19 14.40
C VAL A 62 -10.95 -25.53 13.10
N LEU A 63 -9.95 -26.10 12.43
CA LEU A 63 -9.50 -25.61 11.11
C LEU A 63 -10.55 -25.81 10.00
N HIS A 64 -11.50 -26.73 10.22
CA HIS A 64 -12.59 -27.09 9.31
C HIS A 64 -13.97 -26.78 9.91
N ALA A 65 -14.06 -25.89 10.90
CA ALA A 65 -15.32 -25.56 11.58
C ALA A 65 -16.40 -25.03 10.63
N ASP A 66 -15.99 -24.18 9.67
CA ASP A 66 -16.87 -23.69 8.60
C ASP A 66 -17.43 -24.84 7.73
N VAL A 67 -16.65 -25.93 7.56
CA VAL A 67 -16.98 -27.08 6.70
C VAL A 67 -17.99 -27.99 7.39
N LEU A 68 -17.72 -28.38 8.64
CA LEU A 68 -18.64 -29.18 9.47
C LEU A 68 -20.05 -28.58 9.48
N ALA A 69 -20.12 -27.26 9.64
CA ALA A 69 -21.38 -26.52 9.67
C ALA A 69 -22.11 -26.41 8.32
N THR A 70 -21.41 -26.46 7.17
CA THR A 70 -21.99 -26.07 5.86
C THR A 70 -21.95 -27.13 4.76
N HIS A 71 -21.04 -28.11 4.85
CA HIS A 71 -20.83 -29.11 3.80
C HIS A 71 -21.92 -30.18 3.85
N LYS A 72 -22.71 -30.31 2.78
CA LYS A 72 -23.89 -31.19 2.74
C LYS A 72 -23.54 -32.67 2.88
N ASP A 73 -22.40 -33.08 2.32
CA ASP A 73 -22.01 -34.49 2.23
C ASP A 73 -21.38 -35.05 3.53
N LEU A 74 -21.35 -34.25 4.61
CA LEU A 74 -20.92 -34.70 5.95
C LEU A 74 -22.14 -35.10 6.79
N LEU A 75 -22.36 -36.40 6.90
CA LEU A 75 -23.42 -37.07 7.66
C LEU A 75 -22.89 -37.48 9.06
N TYR A 76 -23.49 -36.96 10.12
CA TYR A 76 -23.14 -37.24 11.52
C TYR A 76 -24.24 -36.74 12.48
N ASP A 77 -24.40 -37.38 13.65
CA ASP A 77 -25.37 -36.91 14.65
C ASP A 77 -24.90 -35.60 15.31
N VAL A 78 -25.35 -34.49 14.75
CA VAL A 78 -25.06 -33.15 15.28
C VAL A 78 -25.59 -32.94 16.70
N ARG A 79 -26.58 -33.72 17.17
CA ARG A 79 -27.09 -33.66 18.55
C ARG A 79 -26.10 -34.27 19.53
N ALA A 80 -25.61 -35.48 19.26
CA ALA A 80 -24.51 -36.08 20.02
C ALA A 80 -23.27 -35.19 20.00
N PHE A 81 -22.86 -34.69 18.82
CA PHE A 81 -21.66 -33.85 18.70
C PHE A 81 -21.77 -32.55 19.48
N THR A 82 -22.88 -31.80 19.35
CA THR A 82 -23.09 -30.58 20.13
C THR A 82 -23.25 -30.89 21.62
N GLY A 83 -23.84 -32.02 21.99
CA GLY A 83 -23.85 -32.53 23.36
C GLY A 83 -22.46 -32.64 23.98
N ILE A 84 -21.53 -33.30 23.27
CA ILE A 84 -20.11 -33.42 23.67
C ILE A 84 -19.46 -32.05 23.79
N LEU A 85 -19.58 -31.19 22.77
CA LEU A 85 -19.00 -29.84 22.77
C LEU A 85 -19.50 -29.00 23.97
N TRP A 86 -20.80 -28.95 24.23
CA TRP A 86 -21.36 -28.23 25.38
C TRP A 86 -20.87 -28.81 26.72
N GLY A 87 -20.75 -30.14 26.84
CA GLY A 87 -20.12 -30.79 27.99
C GLY A 87 -18.66 -30.37 28.19
N MET A 88 -17.89 -30.23 27.11
CA MET A 88 -16.51 -29.73 27.15
C MET A 88 -16.42 -28.25 27.60
N VAL A 89 -17.39 -27.40 27.27
CA VAL A 89 -17.47 -26.02 27.81
C VAL A 89 -17.75 -26.06 29.30
N GLN A 90 -18.78 -26.81 29.74
CA GLN A 90 -19.17 -26.90 31.15
C GLN A 90 -18.07 -27.51 32.04
N HIS A 91 -17.32 -28.48 31.53
CA HIS A 91 -16.16 -29.04 32.22
C HIS A 91 -15.05 -27.99 32.39
N ALA A 92 -14.73 -27.23 31.33
CA ALA A 92 -13.67 -26.23 31.38
C ALA A 92 -14.03 -25.01 32.25
N ASP A 93 -15.31 -24.59 32.28
CA ASP A 93 -15.80 -23.55 33.20
C ASP A 93 -15.54 -23.93 34.67
N ARG A 94 -15.89 -25.15 35.06
CA ARG A 94 -15.60 -25.70 36.41
C ARG A 94 -14.10 -25.88 36.68
N GLY A 95 -13.30 -26.16 35.66
CA GLY A 95 -11.84 -26.26 35.78
C GLY A 95 -11.19 -24.91 36.05
N ILE A 96 -11.55 -23.90 35.25
CA ILE A 96 -11.09 -22.51 35.40
C ILE A 96 -11.54 -21.94 36.75
N GLU A 97 -12.80 -22.19 37.16
CA GLU A 97 -13.33 -21.82 38.47
C GLU A 97 -12.49 -22.34 39.63
N LYS A 98 -12.18 -23.64 39.66
CA LYS A 98 -11.33 -24.24 40.70
C LYS A 98 -9.97 -23.56 40.80
N VAL A 99 -9.31 -23.31 39.66
CA VAL A 99 -8.01 -22.63 39.65
C VAL A 99 -8.13 -21.19 40.17
N LEU A 100 -9.15 -20.43 39.73
CA LEU A 100 -9.38 -19.07 40.19
C LEU A 100 -9.66 -19.01 41.71
N CYS A 101 -10.51 -19.90 42.25
CA CYS A 101 -10.72 -19.99 43.69
C CYS A 101 -9.42 -20.29 44.44
N THR A 102 -8.62 -21.27 44.00
CA THR A 102 -7.32 -21.55 44.67
C THR A 102 -6.34 -20.38 44.65
N ILE A 103 -6.44 -19.47 43.67
CA ILE A 103 -5.63 -18.24 43.62
C ILE A 103 -6.13 -17.21 44.65
N GLU A 104 -7.45 -17.03 44.78
CA GLU A 104 -8.06 -16.10 45.73
C GLU A 104 -7.93 -16.61 47.18
N ASP A 105 -8.14 -17.92 47.43
CA ASP A 105 -7.94 -18.58 48.72
C ASP A 105 -6.47 -18.48 49.20
N SER A 106 -5.50 -18.72 48.29
CA SER A 106 -4.07 -18.59 48.59
C SER A 106 -3.68 -17.16 49.01
N GLY A 107 -4.41 -16.14 48.56
CA GLY A 107 -4.22 -14.76 49.00
C GLY A 107 -4.66 -14.54 50.45
N THR A 108 -5.84 -15.05 50.83
CA THR A 108 -6.41 -14.87 52.18
C THR A 108 -5.70 -15.67 53.26
N ALA A 109 -5.17 -16.86 52.94
CA ALA A 109 -4.46 -17.70 53.90
C ALA A 109 -3.17 -17.05 54.47
N VAL A 110 -2.59 -16.08 53.74
CA VAL A 110 -1.43 -15.30 54.20
C VAL A 110 -1.84 -14.24 55.22
N GLU A 111 -2.99 -13.57 55.03
CA GLU A 111 -3.46 -12.50 55.93
C GLU A 111 -3.62 -13.02 57.38
N VAL A 112 -4.21 -14.20 57.55
CA VAL A 112 -4.41 -14.85 58.87
C VAL A 112 -3.08 -15.09 59.59
N ASN A 113 -2.05 -15.58 58.87
CA ASN A 113 -0.73 -15.82 59.47
C ASN A 113 0.03 -14.52 59.76
N THR A 114 -0.29 -13.40 59.10
CA THR A 114 0.33 -12.09 59.39
C THR A 114 -0.33 -11.32 60.54
N LEU A 115 -1.61 -11.57 60.85
CA LEU A 115 -2.30 -10.96 62.00
C LEU A 115 -2.18 -11.79 63.31
N GLY A 116 -1.75 -13.05 63.24
CA GLY A 116 -1.67 -13.95 64.39
C GLY A 116 -0.39 -13.89 65.24
N GLY A 117 0.50 -12.90 65.04
CA GLY A 117 1.88 -12.92 65.53
C GLY A 117 2.33 -11.74 66.40
N ASP A 118 1.59 -11.41 67.46
CA ASP A 118 1.85 -10.21 68.26
C ASP A 118 2.54 -10.50 69.62
N THR A 119 3.88 -10.55 69.63
CA THR A 119 4.71 -10.29 70.83
C THR A 119 6.08 -9.71 70.49
N GLY A 120 6.23 -8.39 70.62
CA GLY A 120 7.49 -7.71 71.00
C GLY A 120 8.77 -7.95 70.19
N GLY A 121 8.96 -7.19 69.11
CA GLY A 121 10.25 -7.09 68.39
C GLY A 121 10.41 -5.76 67.65
N THR A 122 11.62 -5.24 67.53
CA THR A 122 11.90 -3.98 66.83
C THR A 122 11.84 -4.14 65.30
N PRO A 123 11.32 -3.13 64.56
CA PRO A 123 11.22 -3.21 63.10
C PRO A 123 12.60 -3.14 62.45
N SER A 124 13.05 -4.25 61.87
CA SER A 124 14.33 -4.31 61.15
C SER A 124 14.27 -5.26 59.95
N SER A 125 15.00 -4.90 58.89
CA SER A 125 15.08 -5.54 57.57
C SER A 125 13.77 -5.59 56.75
N SER A 126 13.82 -5.05 55.52
CA SER A 126 12.89 -5.41 54.46
C SER A 126 13.20 -6.82 53.94
N PRO A 127 12.20 -7.58 53.45
CA PRO A 127 12.44 -8.91 52.89
C PRO A 127 13.37 -8.83 51.67
N SER A 128 14.31 -9.77 51.59
CA SER A 128 15.28 -9.84 50.48
C SER A 128 14.57 -10.08 49.14
N PRO A 129 14.89 -9.34 48.06
CA PRO A 129 14.20 -9.46 46.77
C PRO A 129 14.29 -10.88 46.18
N ALA A 130 15.41 -11.58 46.42
CA ALA A 130 15.63 -12.96 45.94
C ALA A 130 14.64 -13.99 46.54
N LEU A 131 13.99 -13.69 47.67
CA LEU A 131 12.94 -14.54 48.23
C LEU A 131 11.58 -14.30 47.56
N ALA A 132 11.28 -13.05 47.16
CA ALA A 132 10.04 -12.68 46.48
C ALA A 132 10.00 -13.25 45.05
N GLU A 133 11.08 -13.11 44.27
CA GLU A 133 11.16 -13.66 42.91
C GLU A 133 10.94 -15.19 42.89
N LYS A 134 11.51 -15.90 43.86
CA LYS A 134 11.42 -17.36 43.99
C LYS A 134 10.00 -17.84 44.35
N PHE A 135 9.23 -17.01 45.07
CA PHE A 135 7.81 -17.23 45.35
C PHE A 135 6.90 -16.90 44.15
N LEU A 136 7.16 -15.80 43.44
CA LEU A 136 6.41 -15.47 42.22
C LEU A 136 6.53 -16.57 41.15
N TYR A 137 7.76 -17.02 40.88
CA TYR A 137 8.02 -18.00 39.83
C TYR A 137 7.30 -19.33 40.08
N THR A 138 7.29 -19.80 41.33
CA THR A 138 6.67 -21.09 41.72
C THR A 138 5.15 -21.08 41.70
N HIS A 139 4.49 -19.95 42.00
CA HIS A 139 3.03 -19.85 41.83
C HIS A 139 2.63 -19.84 40.35
N VAL A 140 3.29 -19.03 39.51
CA VAL A 140 2.97 -18.97 38.06
C VAL A 140 3.23 -20.30 37.36
N SER A 141 4.32 -21.01 37.72
CA SER A 141 4.61 -22.33 37.17
C SER A 141 3.58 -23.41 37.52
N ASN A 142 2.80 -23.21 38.60
CA ASN A 142 1.77 -24.15 39.04
C ASN A 142 0.39 -23.80 38.46
N ILE A 143 0.06 -22.50 38.39
CA ILE A 143 -1.21 -22.02 37.82
C ILE A 143 -1.30 -22.31 36.31
N TYR A 144 -0.22 -22.05 35.57
CA TYR A 144 -0.20 -22.21 34.12
C TYR A 144 -0.59 -23.62 33.62
N PRO A 145 0.05 -24.73 34.04
CA PRO A 145 -0.32 -26.07 33.57
C PRO A 145 -1.71 -26.50 34.02
N ALA A 146 -2.24 -25.96 35.12
CA ALA A 146 -3.60 -26.24 35.58
C ALA A 146 -4.67 -25.56 34.72
N ILE A 147 -4.47 -24.29 34.33
CA ILE A 147 -5.48 -23.50 33.61
C ILE A 147 -5.36 -23.59 32.08
N PHE A 148 -4.13 -23.70 31.55
CA PHE A 148 -3.86 -23.66 30.10
C PHE A 148 -4.63 -24.72 29.29
N PRO A 149 -4.77 -26.00 29.73
CA PRO A 149 -5.56 -27.00 29.00
C PRO A 149 -7.02 -26.57 28.84
N HIS A 150 -7.62 -26.00 29.89
CA HIS A 150 -8.99 -25.51 29.87
C HIS A 150 -9.15 -24.27 28.98
N LEU A 151 -8.21 -23.32 29.00
CA LEU A 151 -8.23 -22.15 28.10
C LEU A 151 -8.17 -22.56 26.62
N VAL A 152 -7.29 -23.50 26.27
CA VAL A 152 -7.14 -24.00 24.90
C VAL A 152 -8.37 -24.83 24.47
N GLN A 153 -8.96 -25.60 25.38
CA GLN A 153 -10.23 -26.31 25.15
C GLN A 153 -11.37 -25.31 24.87
N VAL A 154 -11.53 -24.29 25.70
CA VAL A 154 -12.54 -23.23 25.53
C VAL A 154 -12.38 -22.50 24.21
N PHE A 155 -11.15 -22.06 23.86
CA PHE A 155 -10.85 -21.43 22.57
C PHE A 155 -11.34 -22.27 21.38
N ARG A 156 -10.99 -23.56 21.37
CA ARG A 156 -11.34 -24.51 20.29
C ARG A 156 -12.85 -24.75 20.22
N VAL A 157 -13.46 -25.12 21.34
CA VAL A 157 -14.88 -25.51 21.40
C VAL A 157 -15.80 -24.31 21.11
N ALA A 158 -15.48 -23.13 21.63
CA ALA A 158 -16.26 -21.92 21.33
C ALA A 158 -16.17 -21.54 19.85
N THR A 159 -15.03 -21.77 19.19
CA THR A 159 -14.86 -21.55 17.74
C THR A 159 -15.72 -22.53 16.92
N LEU A 160 -15.80 -23.80 17.32
CA LEU A 160 -16.67 -24.81 16.67
C LEU A 160 -18.16 -24.48 16.85
N LEU A 161 -18.61 -24.24 18.10
CA LEU A 161 -20.01 -23.90 18.38
C LEU A 161 -20.44 -22.63 17.64
N ARG A 162 -19.59 -21.61 17.57
CA ARG A 162 -19.86 -20.37 16.82
C ARG A 162 -20.06 -20.62 15.32
N ALA A 163 -19.37 -21.60 14.73
CA ALA A 163 -19.59 -21.95 13.32
C ALA A 163 -20.98 -22.59 13.09
N TYR A 164 -21.52 -23.28 14.09
CA TYR A 164 -22.85 -23.90 14.04
C TYR A 164 -23.97 -22.87 14.24
N GLU A 165 -23.72 -21.80 15.01
CA GLU A 165 -24.59 -20.62 15.11
C GLU A 165 -24.55 -19.69 13.87
N SER A 166 -23.73 -20.01 12.86
CA SER A 166 -23.59 -19.19 11.66
C SER A 166 -24.87 -19.20 10.81
N ALA A 167 -25.26 -18.04 10.29
CA ALA A 167 -26.37 -17.93 9.33
C ALA A 167 -26.12 -18.69 7.99
N LYS A 168 -24.91 -19.21 7.76
CA LYS A 168 -24.58 -20.08 6.63
C LYS A 168 -24.67 -21.58 6.95
N ALA A 169 -24.81 -21.96 8.23
CA ALA A 169 -24.86 -23.36 8.65
C ALA A 169 -26.11 -24.07 8.10
N ARG A 170 -26.01 -25.39 7.92
CA ARG A 170 -27.15 -26.25 7.56
C ARG A 170 -28.25 -26.14 8.63
N THR A 171 -29.51 -26.16 8.23
CA THR A 171 -30.66 -26.04 9.16
C THR A 171 -30.63 -27.14 10.21
N GLU A 172 -30.35 -28.39 9.81
CA GLU A 172 -30.13 -29.53 10.72
C GLU A 172 -29.04 -29.28 11.77
N VAL A 173 -27.97 -28.55 11.42
CA VAL A 173 -26.87 -28.21 12.34
C VAL A 173 -27.33 -27.13 13.32
N ARG A 174 -27.98 -26.07 12.81
CA ARG A 174 -28.50 -24.96 13.62
C ARG A 174 -29.60 -25.43 14.57
N ASP A 175 -30.52 -26.24 14.11
CA ASP A 175 -31.72 -26.66 14.86
C ASP A 175 -31.53 -28.00 15.61
N SER A 176 -30.34 -28.60 15.50
CA SER A 176 -29.94 -29.88 16.14
C SER A 176 -30.37 -29.96 17.60
N ARG A 177 -29.82 -29.09 18.46
CA ARG A 177 -30.12 -29.01 19.90
C ARG A 177 -30.82 -27.70 20.23
N ARG A 178 -31.92 -27.78 20.98
CA ARG A 178 -32.44 -26.63 21.74
C ARG A 178 -31.41 -26.23 22.78
N ILE A 179 -30.74 -25.10 22.58
CA ILE A 179 -29.83 -24.51 23.56
C ILE A 179 -30.66 -24.09 24.77
N ALA A 180 -30.30 -24.59 25.96
CA ALA A 180 -31.00 -24.25 27.18
C ALA A 180 -30.52 -22.91 27.72
N GLN A 181 -31.35 -22.22 28.53
CA GLN A 181 -30.91 -21.00 29.21
C GLN A 181 -29.65 -21.23 30.04
N VAL A 182 -29.53 -22.42 30.66
CA VAL A 182 -28.36 -22.88 31.41
C VAL A 182 -27.07 -22.84 30.56
N ASP A 183 -27.15 -23.16 29.26
CA ASP A 183 -25.97 -23.10 28.37
C ASP A 183 -25.55 -21.64 28.12
N VAL A 184 -26.51 -20.72 27.91
CA VAL A 184 -26.26 -19.27 27.78
C VAL A 184 -25.65 -18.73 29.08
N ASP A 185 -26.18 -19.12 30.23
CA ASP A 185 -25.68 -18.70 31.54
C ASP A 185 -24.26 -19.21 31.82
N VAL A 186 -23.92 -20.44 31.38
CA VAL A 186 -22.55 -20.98 31.43
C VAL A 186 -21.61 -20.11 30.60
N VAL A 187 -21.96 -19.79 29.34
CA VAL A 187 -21.09 -18.96 28.48
C VAL A 187 -20.93 -17.55 29.05
N ALA A 188 -21.98 -16.96 29.62
CA ALA A 188 -21.93 -15.63 30.25
C ALA A 188 -21.04 -15.62 31.52
N ARG A 189 -21.12 -16.66 32.38
CA ARG A 189 -20.22 -16.81 33.54
C ARG A 189 -18.78 -17.05 33.11
N LEU A 190 -18.54 -17.93 32.14
CA LEU A 190 -17.21 -18.21 31.58
C LEU A 190 -16.58 -16.96 30.97
N ALA A 191 -17.35 -16.15 30.23
CA ALA A 191 -16.90 -14.87 29.70
C ALA A 191 -16.47 -13.92 30.82
N SER A 192 -17.25 -13.86 31.91
CA SER A 192 -16.94 -13.03 33.10
C SER A 192 -15.68 -13.50 33.83
N ARG A 193 -15.50 -14.83 34.00
CA ARG A 193 -14.33 -15.45 34.62
C ARG A 193 -13.04 -15.17 33.82
N LEU A 194 -13.09 -15.38 32.51
CA LEU A 194 -11.98 -15.07 31.61
C LEU A 194 -11.68 -13.56 31.54
N THR A 195 -12.71 -12.70 31.64
CA THR A 195 -12.55 -11.24 31.75
C THR A 195 -11.80 -10.85 33.02
N HIS A 196 -12.11 -11.48 34.17
CA HIS A 196 -11.41 -11.21 35.42
C HIS A 196 -9.98 -11.74 35.42
N LEU A 197 -9.74 -12.95 34.90
CA LEU A 197 -8.40 -13.50 34.69
C LEU A 197 -7.52 -12.53 33.89
N LEU A 198 -8.00 -12.06 32.74
CA LEU A 198 -7.27 -11.12 31.88
C LEU A 198 -7.00 -9.76 32.55
N LEU A 199 -7.92 -9.26 33.38
CA LEU A 199 -7.73 -8.03 34.15
C LEU A 199 -6.71 -8.20 35.29
N TYR A 200 -6.62 -9.39 35.90
CA TYR A 200 -5.55 -9.72 36.86
C TYR A 200 -4.19 -9.85 36.13
N GLU A 201 -4.15 -10.51 34.97
CA GLU A 201 -2.94 -10.69 34.14
C GLU A 201 -2.37 -9.35 33.64
N ALA A 202 -3.24 -8.40 33.30
CA ALA A 202 -2.87 -7.04 32.88
C ALA A 202 -2.62 -6.04 34.05
N GLY A 203 -2.86 -6.45 35.31
CA GLY A 203 -2.69 -5.58 36.48
C GLY A 203 -3.80 -4.55 36.72
N GLU A 204 -4.87 -4.54 35.92
CA GLU A 204 -6.05 -3.66 36.05
C GLU A 204 -6.95 -3.98 37.26
N ARG A 205 -6.72 -5.12 37.90
CA ARG A 205 -7.42 -5.59 39.11
C ARG A 205 -6.39 -6.18 40.08
N THR A 206 -6.43 -5.78 41.34
CA THR A 206 -5.50 -6.25 42.39
C THR A 206 -6.11 -7.34 43.25
N THR A 207 -5.29 -8.28 43.70
CA THR A 207 -5.64 -9.34 44.66
C THR A 207 -5.29 -8.89 46.08
N GLY A 208 -6.26 -8.37 46.83
CA GLY A 208 -6.09 -7.98 48.23
C GLY A 208 -5.19 -6.75 48.46
N ALA A 209 -4.85 -6.50 49.74
CA ALA A 209 -4.10 -5.33 50.18
C ALA A 209 -2.56 -5.51 50.18
N VAL A 210 -2.07 -6.74 49.93
CA VAL A 210 -0.62 -7.05 49.89
C VAL A 210 -0.01 -6.56 48.58
N GLY A 211 0.29 -5.27 48.52
CA GLY A 211 0.87 -4.62 47.35
C GLY A 211 2.27 -5.15 46.99
N ARG A 212 2.61 -5.03 45.69
CA ARG A 212 3.93 -5.27 45.05
C ARG A 212 4.35 -6.72 44.75
N ALA A 213 3.55 -7.75 45.07
CA ALA A 213 3.84 -9.14 44.70
C ALA A 213 2.70 -9.81 43.90
N GLY A 214 2.16 -9.10 42.90
CA GLY A 214 1.06 -9.61 42.07
C GLY A 214 1.49 -10.74 41.13
N ALA A 215 1.40 -11.99 41.59
CA ALA A 215 1.95 -13.17 40.91
C ALA A 215 1.53 -13.33 39.43
N LEU A 216 0.27 -13.01 39.09
CA LEU A 216 -0.24 -13.09 37.71
C LEU A 216 0.04 -11.85 36.85
N ASN A 217 0.47 -10.73 37.43
CA ASN A 217 0.57 -9.47 36.71
C ASN A 217 1.81 -9.43 35.80
N VAL A 218 1.61 -9.75 34.52
CA VAL A 218 2.66 -9.83 33.50
C VAL A 218 3.26 -8.44 33.19
N THR A 219 2.55 -7.34 33.49
CA THR A 219 3.08 -5.97 33.33
C THR A 219 4.02 -5.57 34.48
N ALA A 220 3.93 -6.24 35.64
CA ALA A 220 4.78 -5.98 36.81
C ALA A 220 5.96 -6.96 36.91
N ALA A 221 5.75 -8.23 36.55
CA ALA A 221 6.78 -9.26 36.55
C ALA A 221 6.68 -10.10 35.25
N TYR A 222 7.50 -9.75 34.26
CA TYR A 222 7.50 -10.48 32.98
C TYR A 222 8.07 -11.89 33.15
N THR A 223 7.30 -12.89 32.70
CA THR A 223 7.78 -14.26 32.50
C THR A 223 7.27 -14.80 31.17
N ASN A 224 8.05 -15.65 30.48
CA ASN A 224 7.61 -16.28 29.25
C ASN A 224 6.32 -17.12 29.45
N VAL A 225 6.19 -17.75 30.62
CA VAL A 225 4.99 -18.51 31.01
C VAL A 225 3.77 -17.60 31.16
N GLY A 226 3.90 -16.46 31.86
CA GLY A 226 2.85 -15.46 31.99
C GLY A 226 2.45 -14.82 30.65
N HIS A 227 3.41 -14.52 29.77
CA HIS A 227 3.14 -14.03 28.41
C HIS A 227 2.35 -15.08 27.58
N HIS A 228 2.75 -16.35 27.61
CA HIS A 228 1.99 -17.42 26.94
C HIS A 228 0.59 -17.62 27.54
N LEU A 229 0.44 -17.50 28.86
CA LEU A 229 -0.85 -17.51 29.52
C LEU A 229 -1.74 -16.38 29.01
N PHE A 230 -1.27 -15.13 29.11
CA PHE A 230 -2.00 -13.91 28.76
C PHE A 230 -2.54 -13.91 27.32
N ARG A 231 -1.73 -14.36 26.35
CA ARG A 231 -2.17 -14.49 24.94
C ARG A 231 -3.15 -15.65 24.71
N THR A 232 -3.14 -16.66 25.57
CA THR A 232 -4.10 -17.76 25.54
C THR A 232 -5.44 -17.33 26.18
N SER A 233 -5.39 -16.61 27.31
CA SER A 233 -6.52 -15.94 27.95
C SER A 233 -7.20 -14.95 26.99
N GLU A 234 -6.44 -14.12 26.27
CA GLU A 234 -6.96 -13.22 25.23
C GLU A 234 -7.73 -14.00 24.15
N SER A 235 -7.11 -15.06 23.61
CA SER A 235 -7.68 -15.86 22.52
C SER A 235 -8.95 -16.63 22.95
N ALA A 236 -8.96 -17.18 24.17
CA ALA A 236 -10.11 -17.85 24.75
C ALA A 236 -11.28 -16.88 24.96
N LEU A 237 -11.05 -15.73 25.62
CA LEU A 237 -12.08 -14.72 25.87
C LEU A 237 -12.67 -14.16 24.57
N SER A 238 -11.81 -13.81 23.61
CA SER A 238 -12.19 -13.46 22.23
C SER A 238 -13.25 -14.42 21.65
N SER A 239 -12.98 -15.72 21.74
CA SER A 239 -13.83 -16.76 21.15
C SER A 239 -15.14 -16.96 21.93
N VAL A 240 -15.09 -16.85 23.26
CA VAL A 240 -16.29 -16.94 24.13
C VAL A 240 -17.22 -15.75 23.93
N MET A 241 -16.72 -14.51 23.82
CA MET A 241 -17.56 -13.34 23.53
C MET A 241 -18.26 -13.45 22.17
N LEU A 242 -17.56 -14.00 21.18
CA LEU A 242 -18.08 -14.19 19.82
C LEU A 242 -19.05 -15.38 19.70
N LEU A 243 -18.99 -16.36 20.60
CA LEU A 243 -20.06 -17.35 20.79
C LEU A 243 -21.26 -16.71 21.50
N LEU A 244 -21.04 -16.06 22.65
CA LEU A 244 -22.09 -15.46 23.49
C LEU A 244 -22.98 -14.48 22.71
N SER A 245 -22.39 -13.71 21.80
CA SER A 245 -23.12 -12.78 20.93
C SER A 245 -23.88 -13.46 19.79
N ALA A 246 -23.44 -14.63 19.31
CA ALA A 246 -24.21 -15.41 18.34
C ALA A 246 -25.48 -16.03 18.97
N LEU A 247 -25.40 -16.44 20.24
CA LEU A 247 -26.54 -16.97 21.01
C LEU A 247 -27.68 -15.95 21.21
N ALA A 248 -27.43 -14.65 21.04
CA ALA A 248 -28.46 -13.61 21.10
C ALA A 248 -29.52 -13.76 19.99
N ALA A 249 -29.13 -14.27 18.82
CA ALA A 249 -29.99 -14.47 17.66
C ALA A 249 -30.85 -15.75 17.73
N ARG A 250 -30.77 -16.53 18.83
CA ARG A 250 -31.65 -17.68 19.07
C ARG A 250 -33.03 -17.18 19.54
N PRO A 251 -34.14 -17.52 18.86
CA PRO A 251 -35.47 -17.24 19.41
C PRO A 251 -35.70 -18.05 20.70
N GLY A 252 -36.33 -17.43 21.70
CA GLY A 252 -36.64 -18.07 22.97
C GLY A 252 -35.50 -18.16 23.99
N SER A 253 -34.30 -17.61 23.72
CA SER A 253 -33.28 -17.37 24.76
C SER A 253 -33.54 -16.04 25.48
N ASP A 254 -33.27 -15.98 26.79
CA ASP A 254 -33.20 -14.70 27.51
C ASP A 254 -31.89 -13.99 27.12
N ALA A 255 -32.02 -12.77 26.60
CA ALA A 255 -30.89 -11.90 26.32
C ALA A 255 -30.29 -11.28 27.61
N GLY A 256 -30.98 -11.33 28.75
CA GLY A 256 -30.57 -10.77 30.04
C GLY A 256 -29.11 -11.05 30.43
N PRO A 257 -28.64 -12.31 30.48
CA PRO A 257 -27.24 -12.63 30.79
C PRO A 257 -26.24 -12.08 29.77
N ILE A 258 -26.61 -12.10 28.48
CA ILE A 258 -25.80 -11.58 27.37
C ILE A 258 -25.63 -10.07 27.54
N LEU A 259 -26.72 -9.34 27.77
CA LEU A 259 -26.74 -7.90 27.98
C LEU A 259 -26.03 -7.50 29.28
N ARG A 260 -26.23 -8.24 30.38
CA ARG A 260 -25.49 -8.04 31.65
C ARG A 260 -23.98 -8.18 31.44
N TYR A 261 -23.53 -9.14 30.63
CA TYR A 261 -22.11 -9.29 30.30
C TYR A 261 -21.58 -8.10 29.47
N PHE A 262 -22.22 -7.76 28.33
CA PHE A 262 -21.71 -6.67 27.48
C PHE A 262 -21.86 -5.28 28.12
N HIS A 263 -22.80 -5.10 29.05
CA HIS A 263 -22.93 -3.91 29.88
C HIS A 263 -21.98 -3.89 31.11
N SER A 264 -21.23 -4.96 31.37
CA SER A 264 -20.28 -5.02 32.49
C SER A 264 -19.12 -4.04 32.30
N VAL A 265 -18.81 -3.27 33.35
CA VAL A 265 -17.65 -2.37 33.38
C VAL A 265 -16.34 -3.16 33.25
N SER A 266 -16.28 -4.41 33.72
CA SER A 266 -15.09 -5.27 33.56
C SER A 266 -14.89 -5.70 32.11
N ALA A 267 -15.96 -6.13 31.41
CA ALA A 267 -15.87 -6.50 30.00
C ALA A 267 -15.52 -5.28 29.13
N TRP A 268 -16.11 -4.12 29.45
CA TRP A 268 -15.78 -2.85 28.84
C TRP A 268 -14.31 -2.46 29.05
N LYS A 269 -13.77 -2.51 30.29
CA LYS A 269 -12.35 -2.29 30.58
C LYS A 269 -11.43 -3.27 29.83
N ALA A 270 -11.73 -4.57 29.89
CA ALA A 270 -10.93 -5.61 29.22
C ALA A 270 -10.85 -5.38 27.70
N SER A 271 -11.86 -4.71 27.11
CA SER A 271 -11.84 -4.34 25.70
C SER A 271 -10.81 -3.28 25.30
N ALA A 272 -9.98 -2.75 26.23
CA ALA A 272 -8.85 -1.86 25.94
C ALA A 272 -7.51 -2.59 25.72
N LEU A 273 -7.39 -3.82 26.24
CA LEU A 273 -6.11 -4.44 26.57
C LEU A 273 -5.34 -4.98 25.35
N GLY A 274 -6.05 -5.35 24.29
CA GLY A 274 -5.49 -6.01 23.10
C GLY A 274 -6.39 -5.93 21.87
N LEU A 275 -5.78 -6.07 20.69
CA LEU A 275 -6.44 -5.92 19.39
C LEU A 275 -7.52 -6.99 19.15
N LEU A 276 -7.19 -8.26 19.39
CA LEU A 276 -8.08 -9.40 19.15
C LEU A 276 -9.35 -9.29 20.00
N ILE A 277 -9.21 -8.87 21.25
CA ILE A 277 -10.35 -8.60 22.12
C ILE A 277 -11.11 -7.33 21.72
N THR A 278 -10.43 -6.27 21.29
CA THR A 278 -11.09 -5.05 20.78
C THR A 278 -12.02 -5.39 19.62
N ASP A 279 -11.50 -6.08 18.60
CA ASP A 279 -12.25 -6.50 17.41
C ASP A 279 -13.38 -7.47 17.78
N SER A 280 -13.10 -8.44 18.65
CA SER A 280 -14.08 -9.43 19.10
C SER A 280 -15.22 -8.82 19.92
N TYR A 281 -14.93 -7.89 20.83
CA TYR A 281 -15.93 -7.19 21.65
C TYR A 281 -16.78 -6.25 20.79
N ALA A 282 -16.14 -5.51 19.87
CA ALA A 282 -16.85 -4.63 18.94
C ALA A 282 -17.76 -5.42 17.98
N LYS A 283 -17.28 -6.54 17.43
CA LYS A 283 -18.06 -7.43 16.56
C LYS A 283 -19.15 -8.17 17.34
N ALA A 284 -18.91 -8.52 18.60
CA ALA A 284 -19.91 -9.11 19.48
C ALA A 284 -21.05 -8.12 19.77
N ILE A 285 -20.74 -6.86 20.11
CA ILE A 285 -21.76 -5.81 20.29
C ILE A 285 -22.56 -5.59 19.00
N GLN A 286 -21.92 -5.50 17.82
CA GLN A 286 -22.65 -5.41 16.56
C GLN A 286 -23.65 -6.57 16.39
N THR A 287 -23.19 -7.80 16.68
CA THR A 287 -24.01 -9.01 16.51
C THR A 287 -25.20 -9.01 17.49
N VAL A 288 -24.99 -8.60 18.76
CA VAL A 288 -26.08 -8.43 19.74
C VAL A 288 -27.05 -7.33 19.32
N LEU A 289 -26.56 -6.17 18.86
CA LEU A 289 -27.42 -5.06 18.39
C LEU A 289 -28.31 -5.50 17.22
N PHE A 290 -27.76 -6.24 16.25
CA PHE A 290 -28.53 -6.74 15.11
C PHE A 290 -29.56 -7.80 15.55
N ALA A 291 -29.16 -8.75 16.40
CA ALA A 291 -30.07 -9.74 16.97
C ALA A 291 -31.23 -9.12 17.78
N LEU A 292 -30.98 -8.04 18.54
CA LEU A 292 -32.04 -7.28 19.22
C LEU A 292 -33.02 -6.61 18.24
N CYS A 293 -32.53 -6.12 17.09
CA CYS A 293 -33.37 -5.49 16.07
C CYS A 293 -34.22 -6.51 15.30
N GLU A 294 -33.67 -7.69 15.02
CA GLU A 294 -34.40 -8.84 14.47
C GLU A 294 -35.47 -9.32 15.47
N ARG A 295 -35.09 -9.47 16.75
CA ARG A 295 -35.98 -9.86 17.86
C ARG A 295 -36.73 -8.70 18.52
N ARG A 296 -36.96 -7.59 17.81
CA ARG A 296 -37.61 -6.38 18.35
C ARG A 296 -39.05 -6.57 18.86
N HIS A 297 -39.64 -7.74 18.62
CA HIS A 297 -40.98 -8.13 19.06
C HIS A 297 -40.95 -9.02 20.32
N ASP A 298 -39.77 -9.50 20.73
CA ASP A 298 -39.56 -10.32 21.95
C ASP A 298 -39.35 -9.44 23.21
N PHE A 299 -39.04 -8.14 23.03
CA PHE A 299 -38.50 -7.28 24.09
C PHE A 299 -39.07 -5.85 24.04
N ASP A 300 -39.32 -5.25 25.21
CA ASP A 300 -39.67 -3.84 25.33
C ASP A 300 -38.46 -2.90 25.23
N ASN A 301 -38.71 -1.64 24.85
CA ASN A 301 -37.72 -0.54 24.85
C ASN A 301 -36.42 -0.79 24.05
N VAL A 302 -36.47 -1.67 23.04
CA VAL A 302 -35.30 -2.06 22.22
C VAL A 302 -34.58 -0.86 21.58
N GLU A 303 -35.29 0.18 21.14
CA GLU A 303 -34.67 1.42 20.62
C GLU A 303 -33.72 2.04 21.68
N GLU A 304 -34.17 2.16 22.94
CA GLU A 304 -33.38 2.78 24.01
C GLU A 304 -32.25 1.86 24.50
N VAL A 305 -32.51 0.55 24.62
CA VAL A 305 -31.50 -0.44 25.04
C VAL A 305 -30.38 -0.54 24.00
N ALA A 306 -30.72 -0.60 22.71
CA ALA A 306 -29.75 -0.64 21.62
C ALA A 306 -28.94 0.67 21.55
N ALA A 307 -29.60 1.83 21.66
CA ALA A 307 -28.91 3.12 21.66
C ALA A 307 -27.97 3.28 22.87
N LYS A 308 -28.39 2.89 24.08
CA LYS A 308 -27.53 2.89 25.28
C LYS A 308 -26.35 1.93 25.13
N LEU A 309 -26.57 0.69 24.67
CA LEU A 309 -25.50 -0.29 24.47
C LEU A 309 -24.47 0.21 23.44
N PHE A 310 -24.94 0.74 22.31
CA PHE A 310 -24.09 1.32 21.28
C PHE A 310 -23.27 2.51 21.81
N LEU A 311 -23.93 3.52 22.39
CA LEU A 311 -23.26 4.73 22.86
C LEU A 311 -22.33 4.47 24.05
N GLN A 312 -22.73 3.69 25.05
CA GLN A 312 -21.94 3.53 26.29
C GLN A 312 -20.86 2.45 26.23
N ARG A 313 -20.86 1.55 25.22
CA ARG A 313 -19.90 0.43 25.13
C ARG A 313 -19.10 0.39 23.82
N LEU A 314 -19.66 0.90 22.71
CA LEU A 314 -18.99 0.95 21.42
C LEU A 314 -18.48 2.35 21.06
N ALA A 315 -19.23 3.42 21.37
CA ALA A 315 -18.77 4.80 21.19
C ALA A 315 -17.93 5.30 22.38
N SER A 316 -18.43 5.21 23.62
CA SER A 316 -17.59 5.41 24.80
C SER A 316 -16.65 4.22 24.99
N ARG A 317 -15.34 4.45 24.87
CA ARG A 317 -14.28 3.44 24.96
C ARG A 317 -13.40 3.66 26.20
N PRO A 318 -12.82 2.60 26.79
CA PRO A 318 -11.80 2.73 27.83
C PRO A 318 -10.50 3.38 27.29
N PRO A 319 -9.63 3.93 28.15
CA PRO A 319 -8.34 4.48 27.76
C PRO A 319 -7.43 3.40 27.16
N TYR A 320 -6.65 3.76 26.14
CA TYR A 320 -5.67 2.86 25.53
C TYR A 320 -4.51 2.52 26.48
N GLN A 321 -4.08 1.25 26.47
CA GLN A 321 -3.04 0.71 27.34
C GLN A 321 -1.87 0.13 26.54
N TRP A 322 -0.85 0.96 26.27
CA TRP A 322 0.27 0.58 25.43
C TRP A 322 1.08 -0.58 25.99
N ARG A 323 1.42 -0.58 27.29
CA ARG A 323 2.20 -1.67 27.93
C ARG A 323 1.55 -3.04 27.73
N THR A 324 0.25 -3.11 27.98
CA THR A 324 -0.57 -4.31 27.86
C THR A 324 -0.63 -4.80 26.41
N PHE A 325 -0.89 -3.89 25.48
CA PHE A 325 -0.89 -4.16 24.05
C PHE A 325 0.49 -4.63 23.54
N ARG A 326 1.58 -4.00 24.01
CA ARG A 326 2.96 -4.36 23.66
C ARG A 326 3.26 -5.81 24.03
N LEU A 327 2.89 -6.25 25.22
CA LEU A 327 3.10 -7.63 25.69
C LEU A 327 2.32 -8.70 24.91
N LEU A 328 1.16 -8.36 24.35
CA LEU A 328 0.37 -9.30 23.54
C LEU A 328 0.89 -9.44 22.10
N TYR A 329 1.42 -8.36 21.52
CA TYR A 329 1.65 -8.25 20.06
C TYR A 329 3.13 -8.10 19.64
N PHE A 330 4.06 -7.90 20.58
CA PHE A 330 5.49 -7.68 20.30
C PHE A 330 6.35 -8.72 21.02
N SER A 331 7.45 -9.15 20.39
CA SER A 331 8.55 -9.84 21.07
C SER A 331 9.26 -8.86 21.99
N VAL A 332 9.39 -9.20 23.27
CA VAL A 332 10.16 -8.41 24.24
C VAL A 332 11.06 -9.35 25.04
N GLN A 333 12.38 -9.20 24.90
CA GLN A 333 13.35 -9.72 25.86
C GLN A 333 13.75 -8.64 26.88
N ASP A 334 13.78 -7.37 26.48
CA ASP A 334 14.14 -6.26 27.35
C ASP A 334 13.00 -5.28 27.66
N ILE A 335 12.58 -5.30 28.92
CA ILE A 335 11.84 -4.21 29.58
C ILE A 335 12.81 -3.32 30.39
N GLY A 336 14.03 -3.81 30.69
CA GLY A 336 15.01 -3.11 31.53
C GLY A 336 15.96 -2.15 30.80
N ALA A 337 16.15 -2.30 29.48
CA ALA A 337 17.10 -1.49 28.72
C ALA A 337 16.63 -0.02 28.56
N ARG A 338 17.20 0.88 29.37
CA ARG A 338 16.99 2.34 29.31
C ARG A 338 17.84 3.02 28.22
N ASP A 339 17.75 2.54 26.99
CA ASP A 339 18.42 3.21 25.86
C ASP A 339 17.60 4.41 25.37
N ALA A 340 18.24 5.58 25.23
CA ALA A 340 17.57 6.82 24.83
C ALA A 340 16.90 6.72 23.45
N HIS A 341 17.46 5.92 22.54
CA HIS A 341 16.87 5.65 21.21
C HIS A 341 15.54 4.88 21.28
N ALA A 342 15.26 4.19 22.38
CA ALA A 342 14.01 3.46 22.52
C ALA A 342 12.79 4.38 22.66
N ALA A 343 12.95 5.67 22.97
CA ALA A 343 11.83 6.61 23.16
C ALA A 343 11.08 6.92 21.86
N GLU A 344 11.78 7.15 20.75
CA GLU A 344 11.16 7.45 19.45
C GLU A 344 10.51 6.21 18.83
N ASP A 345 11.19 5.06 18.90
CA ASP A 345 10.62 3.77 18.47
C ASP A 345 9.39 3.37 19.33
N GLN A 346 9.37 3.69 20.64
CA GLN A 346 8.20 3.51 21.51
C GLN A 346 7.05 4.48 21.15
N GLN A 347 7.34 5.73 20.82
CA GLN A 347 6.32 6.68 20.38
C GLN A 347 5.66 6.24 19.06
N GLY A 348 6.45 5.88 18.04
CA GLY A 348 5.91 5.38 16.78
C GLY A 348 5.05 4.12 16.96
N SER A 349 5.52 3.19 17.79
CA SER A 349 4.82 1.92 18.04
C SER A 349 3.52 2.07 18.86
N SER A 350 3.51 2.95 19.87
CA SER A 350 2.32 3.22 20.71
C SER A 350 1.24 3.98 19.94
N ALA A 351 1.63 5.02 19.20
CA ALA A 351 0.75 5.76 18.29
C ALA A 351 0.15 4.82 17.22
N PHE A 352 0.97 3.96 16.60
CA PHE A 352 0.46 2.96 15.66
C PHE A 352 -0.59 2.03 16.29
N GLY A 353 -0.31 1.46 17.48
CA GLY A 353 -1.24 0.53 18.12
C GLY A 353 -2.59 1.17 18.45
N GLN A 354 -2.60 2.44 18.90
CA GLN A 354 -3.83 3.21 19.07
C GLN A 354 -4.54 3.47 17.73
N LEU A 355 -3.83 3.81 16.66
CA LEU A 355 -4.44 4.01 15.33
C LEU A 355 -5.11 2.73 14.82
N LEU A 356 -4.48 1.57 15.04
CA LEU A 356 -5.03 0.27 14.65
C LEU A 356 -6.31 -0.06 15.44
N VAL A 357 -6.28 0.08 16.77
CA VAL A 357 -7.44 -0.05 17.66
C VAL A 357 -8.56 0.90 17.22
N PHE A 358 -8.22 2.16 16.93
CA PHE A 358 -9.16 3.17 16.47
C PHE A 358 -9.83 2.79 15.13
N ARG A 359 -9.07 2.27 14.16
CA ARG A 359 -9.62 1.84 12.86
C ARG A 359 -10.53 0.63 12.95
N HIS A 360 -10.22 -0.34 13.82
CA HIS A 360 -11.12 -1.48 14.07
C HIS A 360 -12.45 -1.02 14.69
N ILE A 361 -12.41 -0.11 15.67
CA ILE A 361 -13.61 0.48 16.29
C ILE A 361 -14.38 1.33 15.28
N GLN A 362 -13.69 2.13 14.44
CA GLN A 362 -14.31 2.89 13.35
C GLN A 362 -15.09 1.98 12.40
N ARG A 363 -14.49 0.86 11.97
CA ARG A 363 -15.18 -0.10 11.09
C ARG A 363 -16.41 -0.70 11.77
N ALA A 364 -16.34 -1.04 13.06
CA ALA A 364 -17.48 -1.57 13.80
C ALA A 364 -18.61 -0.54 13.95
N LEU A 365 -18.30 0.73 14.25
CA LEU A 365 -19.27 1.83 14.32
C LEU A 365 -19.92 2.08 12.94
N GLN A 366 -19.12 2.11 11.87
CA GLN A 366 -19.60 2.27 10.49
C GLN A 366 -20.55 1.14 10.10
N LEU A 367 -20.21 -0.13 10.37
CA LEU A 367 -21.05 -1.29 10.08
C LEU A 367 -22.34 -1.36 10.93
N CYS A 368 -22.53 -0.48 11.93
CA CYS A 368 -23.78 -0.33 12.67
C CYS A 368 -24.67 0.82 12.15
N LEU A 369 -24.07 1.89 11.62
CA LEU A 369 -24.77 3.14 11.27
C LEU A 369 -24.84 3.41 9.75
N THR A 370 -24.03 2.73 8.95
CA THR A 370 -23.87 2.91 7.50
C THR A 370 -23.88 1.55 6.79
N THR A 371 -24.02 1.55 5.45
CA THR A 371 -24.15 0.33 4.65
C THR A 371 -23.18 0.36 3.46
N ASP A 372 -22.33 -0.67 3.34
CA ASP A 372 -21.26 -0.79 2.33
C ASP A 372 -21.76 -1.04 0.88
N GLY A 373 -22.96 -0.58 0.51
CA GLY A 373 -23.57 -0.80 -0.81
C GLY A 373 -23.99 -2.26 -1.11
N ALA A 374 -23.85 -3.18 -0.16
CA ALA A 374 -24.28 -4.57 -0.31
C ALA A 374 -25.81 -4.71 -0.16
N ASN A 375 -26.46 -5.26 -1.20
CA ASN A 375 -27.92 -5.21 -1.42
C ASN A 375 -28.80 -6.11 -0.50
N ASN A 376 -28.50 -6.23 0.79
CA ASN A 376 -29.31 -7.04 1.72
C ASN A 376 -30.36 -6.17 2.42
N ALA A 377 -31.62 -6.30 2.02
CA ALA A 377 -32.72 -5.42 2.45
C ALA A 377 -32.91 -5.38 3.98
N ASP A 378 -32.82 -6.54 4.65
CA ASP A 378 -33.00 -6.64 6.10
C ASP A 378 -31.88 -5.94 6.88
N ALA A 379 -30.64 -6.01 6.38
CA ALA A 379 -29.51 -5.29 6.97
C ALA A 379 -29.68 -3.77 6.82
N LEU A 380 -30.20 -3.31 5.68
CA LEU A 380 -30.53 -1.89 5.47
C LEU A 380 -31.66 -1.44 6.42
N ALA A 381 -32.67 -2.27 6.68
CA ALA A 381 -33.74 -1.98 7.63
C ALA A 381 -33.20 -1.88 9.08
N THR A 382 -32.38 -2.83 9.51
CA THR A 382 -31.73 -2.83 10.83
C THR A 382 -30.81 -1.63 11.03
N VAL A 383 -29.99 -1.27 10.04
CA VAL A 383 -29.14 -0.07 10.11
C VAL A 383 -29.96 1.22 10.15
N LYS A 384 -31.06 1.33 9.39
CA LYS A 384 -31.98 2.50 9.47
C LYS A 384 -32.63 2.62 10.85
N PHE A 385 -33.07 1.51 11.45
CA PHE A 385 -33.64 1.47 12.80
C PHE A 385 -32.61 1.88 13.86
N LEU A 386 -31.41 1.27 13.85
CA LEU A 386 -30.31 1.62 14.76
C LEU A 386 -29.91 3.10 14.63
N ARG A 387 -29.78 3.63 13.41
CA ARG A 387 -29.46 5.05 13.18
C ARG A 387 -30.52 5.97 13.79
N LYS A 388 -31.82 5.70 13.61
CA LYS A 388 -32.92 6.47 14.20
C LYS A 388 -32.87 6.45 15.74
N ALA A 389 -32.71 5.26 16.33
CA ALA A 389 -32.66 5.09 17.78
C ALA A 389 -31.45 5.80 18.41
N VAL A 390 -30.26 5.64 17.82
CA VAL A 390 -29.04 6.35 18.25
C VAL A 390 -29.19 7.86 18.06
N GLN A 391 -29.78 8.33 16.96
CA GLN A 391 -30.02 9.76 16.72
C GLN A 391 -30.91 10.38 17.79
N ALA A 392 -32.04 9.74 18.15
CA ALA A 392 -32.91 10.22 19.22
C ALA A 392 -32.17 10.32 20.57
N GLN A 393 -31.32 9.34 20.89
CA GLN A 393 -30.54 9.35 22.14
C GLN A 393 -29.40 10.38 22.12
N VAL A 394 -28.75 10.60 20.98
CA VAL A 394 -27.70 11.62 20.82
C VAL A 394 -28.26 13.02 20.98
N HIS A 395 -29.45 13.33 20.43
CA HIS A 395 -30.09 14.63 20.67
C HIS A 395 -30.33 14.86 22.17
N ARG A 396 -30.94 13.90 22.86
CA ARG A 396 -31.22 13.94 24.32
C ARG A 396 -30.00 13.98 25.23
N CYS A 397 -28.86 13.40 24.82
CA CYS A 397 -27.70 13.21 25.70
C CYS A 397 -26.46 14.05 25.36
N TRP A 398 -26.32 14.54 24.13
CA TRP A 398 -25.14 15.29 23.68
C TRP A 398 -25.46 16.70 23.14
N LEU A 399 -26.71 16.98 22.73
CA LEU A 399 -27.07 18.24 22.07
C LEU A 399 -28.02 19.12 22.90
N GLU A 400 -28.87 18.54 23.75
CA GLU A 400 -29.64 19.30 24.74
C GLU A 400 -28.79 19.60 26.00
N PRO A 401 -28.52 20.88 26.34
CA PRO A 401 -28.02 21.23 27.67
C PRO A 401 -29.12 21.07 28.73
N ASN A 402 -28.73 20.94 30.00
CA ASN A 402 -29.66 20.70 31.12
C ASN A 402 -30.65 21.88 31.35
N ILE A 403 -31.77 21.88 30.64
CA ILE A 403 -32.91 22.81 30.87
C ILE A 403 -33.75 22.39 32.10
N ALA A 404 -33.53 21.18 32.63
CA ALA A 404 -34.20 20.64 33.83
C ALA A 404 -33.82 21.31 35.16
N GLY A 405 -33.33 22.56 35.14
CA GLY A 405 -33.04 23.38 36.33
C GLY A 405 -34.15 24.36 36.72
N THR A 406 -35.28 24.41 35.98
CA THR A 406 -36.27 25.51 36.09
C THR A 406 -37.63 25.08 36.69
N MET A 407 -37.63 24.23 37.73
CA MET A 407 -38.72 24.15 38.72
C MET A 407 -38.19 23.66 40.08
N GLY A 408 -38.03 24.57 41.05
CA GLY A 408 -37.79 24.22 42.46
C GLY A 408 -36.75 25.09 43.19
N SER A 409 -37.23 25.96 44.09
CA SER A 409 -36.50 26.69 45.14
C SER A 409 -35.33 27.64 44.74
N PRO A 410 -35.42 28.96 45.03
CA PRO A 410 -34.32 29.90 44.82
C PRO A 410 -33.38 29.99 46.03
N SER A 411 -32.24 29.30 46.02
CA SER A 411 -31.16 29.52 47.00
C SER A 411 -29.77 29.29 46.40
N THR A 412 -28.78 30.06 46.91
CA THR A 412 -27.35 30.02 46.56
C THR A 412 -26.98 30.18 45.08
N LYS A 413 -26.45 31.37 44.73
CA LYS A 413 -25.61 31.53 43.54
C LYS A 413 -24.31 30.74 43.73
N GLY A 414 -24.19 29.58 43.07
CA GLY A 414 -22.93 28.85 42.93
C GLY A 414 -22.43 28.92 41.48
N ASN A 415 -21.12 29.10 41.28
CA ASN A 415 -20.53 29.11 39.94
C ASN A 415 -20.69 27.74 39.28
N ASN A 416 -21.43 27.69 38.17
CA ASN A 416 -21.59 26.50 37.34
C ASN A 416 -21.16 26.76 35.88
N ASP A 417 -20.05 27.49 35.71
CA ASP A 417 -19.28 27.53 34.45
C ASP A 417 -18.53 26.19 34.24
N ALA A 418 -19.28 25.09 34.26
CA ALA A 418 -18.78 23.79 33.85
C ALA A 418 -18.56 23.85 32.32
N PRO A 419 -17.32 23.65 31.81
CA PRO A 419 -17.07 23.73 30.38
C PRO A 419 -17.88 22.65 29.64
N PRO A 420 -18.41 22.94 28.43
CA PRO A 420 -19.22 21.99 27.69
C PRO A 420 -18.45 20.69 27.43
N ARG A 421 -19.10 19.55 27.69
CA ARG A 421 -18.51 18.20 27.53
C ARG A 421 -17.94 18.06 26.12
N LEU A 422 -16.61 18.00 26.01
CA LEU A 422 -15.97 17.59 24.76
C LEU A 422 -16.27 16.11 24.50
N LEU A 423 -16.68 15.81 23.27
CA LEU A 423 -16.90 14.44 22.81
C LEU A 423 -15.56 13.77 22.52
N SER A 424 -15.46 12.49 22.85
CA SER A 424 -14.30 11.66 22.54
C SER A 424 -14.15 11.45 21.03
N TYR A 425 -12.94 11.11 20.60
CA TYR A 425 -12.64 10.83 19.19
C TYR A 425 -13.49 9.68 18.61
N TYR A 426 -14.01 8.80 19.46
CA TYR A 426 -14.93 7.72 19.09
C TYR A 426 -16.40 8.19 18.99
N GLU A 427 -16.86 9.06 19.88
CA GLU A 427 -18.19 9.67 19.81
C GLU A 427 -18.33 10.60 18.58
N LEU A 428 -17.23 11.23 18.15
CA LEU A 428 -17.19 12.02 16.91
C LEU A 428 -17.39 11.17 15.64
N LEU A 429 -17.00 9.89 15.63
CA LEU A 429 -17.32 8.97 14.52
C LEU A 429 -18.83 8.70 14.42
N VAL A 430 -19.55 8.72 15.53
CA VAL A 430 -21.02 8.57 15.58
C VAL A 430 -21.70 9.81 15.00
N LEU A 431 -21.27 11.01 15.41
CA LEU A 431 -21.77 12.25 14.81
C LEU A 431 -21.47 12.31 13.30
N ALA A 432 -20.26 11.96 12.88
CA ALA A 432 -19.87 11.92 11.47
C ALA A 432 -20.78 11.01 10.62
N ALA A 433 -21.19 9.85 11.17
CA ALA A 433 -22.10 8.91 10.51
C ALA A 433 -23.57 9.35 10.48
N MET A 434 -23.96 10.30 11.32
CA MET A 434 -25.34 10.76 11.48
C MET A 434 -25.62 12.13 10.85
N GLN A 435 -24.67 13.06 10.95
CA GLN A 435 -24.83 14.48 10.60
C GLN A 435 -23.75 14.96 9.61
N GLY A 436 -22.75 14.12 9.30
CA GLY A 436 -21.52 14.54 8.63
C GLY A 436 -20.54 15.21 9.58
N MET A 437 -19.34 15.53 9.08
CA MET A 437 -18.36 16.34 9.82
C MET A 437 -18.51 17.83 9.46
N PRO A 438 -18.65 18.73 10.44
CA PRO A 438 -18.53 20.17 10.24
C PRO A 438 -17.05 20.57 10.06
N ALA A 439 -16.80 21.77 9.51
CA ALA A 439 -15.45 22.27 9.30
C ALA A 439 -14.72 22.44 10.64
N ALA A 440 -13.62 21.70 10.83
CA ALA A 440 -12.78 21.78 12.01
C ALA A 440 -11.35 22.19 11.63
N ASP A 441 -10.83 23.17 12.34
CA ASP A 441 -9.46 23.66 12.19
C ASP A 441 -8.48 22.68 12.88
N LEU A 442 -7.73 21.94 12.08
CA LEU A 442 -6.77 20.92 12.55
C LEU A 442 -5.46 21.53 13.07
N THR A 443 -5.28 22.84 13.00
CA THR A 443 -4.08 23.53 13.52
C THR A 443 -4.15 23.83 15.02
N LYS A 444 -5.35 23.69 15.64
CA LYS A 444 -5.61 23.98 17.06
C LYS A 444 -5.11 22.89 18.01
N ASP A 445 -3.79 22.71 18.04
CA ASP A 445 -3.09 21.69 18.83
C ASP A 445 -3.48 21.65 20.31
N ALA A 446 -3.77 22.81 20.92
CA ALA A 446 -4.21 22.91 22.31
C ALA A 446 -5.64 22.38 22.53
N GLU A 447 -6.52 22.46 21.53
CA GLU A 447 -7.87 21.91 21.61
C GLU A 447 -7.84 20.38 21.42
N LEU A 448 -7.02 19.89 20.50
CA LEU A 448 -6.83 18.45 20.25
C LEU A 448 -6.34 17.73 21.51
N ARG A 449 -5.33 18.30 22.19
CA ARG A 449 -4.83 17.83 23.49
C ARG A 449 -5.91 17.86 24.56
N ARG A 450 -6.54 19.03 24.79
CA ARG A 450 -7.63 19.20 25.78
C ARG A 450 -8.73 18.16 25.59
N ARG A 451 -9.12 17.86 24.34
CA ARG A 451 -10.10 16.83 24.01
C ARG A 451 -9.60 15.43 24.38
N ALA A 452 -8.36 15.08 24.05
CA ALA A 452 -7.79 13.75 24.36
C ALA A 452 -7.59 13.53 25.87
N GLU A 453 -7.19 14.57 26.59
CA GLU A 453 -7.04 14.61 28.04
C GLU A 453 -8.40 14.48 28.75
N GLN A 454 -9.36 15.36 28.47
CA GLN A 454 -10.68 15.35 29.11
C GLN A 454 -11.49 14.07 28.83
N THR A 455 -11.22 13.40 27.69
CA THR A 455 -11.92 12.17 27.31
C THR A 455 -11.13 10.90 27.61
N ASN A 456 -9.98 11.01 28.28
CA ASN A 456 -9.10 9.90 28.67
C ASN A 456 -8.79 8.94 27.50
N LEU A 457 -8.34 9.49 26.37
CA LEU A 457 -8.09 8.70 25.15
C LEU A 457 -6.94 7.67 25.31
N SER A 458 -5.92 8.03 26.09
CA SER A 458 -4.72 7.25 26.37
C SER A 458 -4.16 7.69 27.72
N VAL A 459 -3.57 6.77 28.49
CA VAL A 459 -2.79 7.12 29.69
C VAL A 459 -1.35 7.50 29.32
N GLU A 460 -0.87 7.06 28.15
CA GLU A 460 0.52 7.12 27.74
C GLU A 460 0.74 8.41 26.91
N PRO A 461 1.68 9.31 27.32
CA PRO A 461 1.80 10.67 26.79
C PRO A 461 2.32 10.74 25.35
N GLU A 462 2.99 9.70 24.86
CA GLU A 462 3.52 9.60 23.50
C GLU A 462 2.40 9.68 22.45
N VAL A 463 1.22 9.16 22.81
CA VAL A 463 -0.01 9.14 22.00
C VAL A 463 -0.71 10.51 22.02
N LEU A 464 -0.54 11.31 23.07
CA LEU A 464 -1.20 12.62 23.24
C LEU A 464 -0.51 13.76 22.47
N THR A 465 0.23 13.44 21.40
CA THR A 465 0.87 14.45 20.54
C THR A 465 -0.11 15.02 19.52
N PRO A 466 -0.17 16.36 19.31
CA PRO A 466 -1.17 16.95 18.43
C PRO A 466 -1.13 16.41 17.00
N SER A 467 0.07 16.18 16.44
CA SER A 467 0.23 15.58 15.11
C SER A 467 -0.45 14.20 15.01
N PHE A 468 -0.35 13.34 16.02
CA PHE A 468 -1.09 12.08 16.00
C PHE A 468 -2.59 12.28 16.17
N LEU A 469 -3.01 13.17 17.07
CA LEU A 469 -4.42 13.49 17.32
C LEU A 469 -5.13 14.09 16.09
N ARG A 470 -4.42 14.84 15.23
CA ARG A 470 -4.93 15.31 13.93
C ARG A 470 -5.31 14.14 13.01
N ILE A 471 -4.52 13.07 12.99
CA ILE A 471 -4.80 11.86 12.17
C ILE A 471 -6.08 11.17 12.66
N LEU A 472 -6.25 11.04 13.99
CA LEU A 472 -7.48 10.47 14.57
C LEU A 472 -8.72 11.31 14.26
N LEU A 473 -8.63 12.64 14.37
CA LEU A 473 -9.75 13.52 14.02
C LEU A 473 -10.07 13.47 12.52
N ALA A 474 -9.06 13.45 11.65
CA ALA A 474 -9.23 13.33 10.21
C ALA A 474 -9.92 12.02 9.78
N CYS A 475 -9.73 10.92 10.54
CA CYS A 475 -10.45 9.66 10.28
C CYS A 475 -11.98 9.83 10.31
N CYS A 476 -12.51 10.84 11.02
CA CYS A 476 -13.96 11.13 11.07
C CYS A 476 -14.50 11.66 9.74
N TYR A 477 -13.69 12.42 8.96
CA TYR A 477 -14.09 12.91 7.64
C TYR A 477 -14.23 11.79 6.61
N ASN A 478 -13.58 10.64 6.82
CA ASN A 478 -13.67 9.48 5.94
C ASN A 478 -14.91 8.61 6.18
N VAL A 479 -15.76 8.94 7.16
CA VAL A 479 -17.07 8.32 7.31
C VAL A 479 -17.97 8.76 6.14
N PRO A 480 -18.75 7.86 5.51
CA PRO A 480 -19.71 8.25 4.48
C PRO A 480 -20.90 8.97 5.13
N PRO A 481 -21.34 10.13 4.61
CA PRO A 481 -22.53 10.83 5.12
C PRO A 481 -23.82 10.03 4.81
N PRO A 482 -24.92 10.28 5.54
CA PRO A 482 -26.23 9.75 5.16
C PRO A 482 -26.69 10.34 3.82
N SER A 483 -27.36 9.54 3.00
CA SER A 483 -27.83 9.89 1.64
C SER A 483 -28.84 11.05 1.59
N ASP A 484 -29.38 11.44 2.75
CA ASP A 484 -30.51 12.35 2.90
C ASP A 484 -30.08 13.77 3.34
N ALA A 485 -28.77 14.01 3.53
CA ALA A 485 -28.22 15.28 4.02
C ALA A 485 -27.63 16.14 2.87
N PRO A 486 -28.05 17.41 2.71
CA PRO A 486 -27.60 18.27 1.61
C PRO A 486 -26.15 18.78 1.75
N THR A 487 -25.52 18.63 2.91
CA THR A 487 -24.14 19.08 3.20
C THR A 487 -23.18 17.89 3.30
N SER A 488 -22.82 17.33 2.14
CA SER A 488 -21.84 16.23 2.04
C SER A 488 -20.42 16.69 2.35
N ARG A 489 -20.00 16.50 3.62
CA ARG A 489 -18.65 16.76 4.17
C ARG A 489 -18.18 18.21 4.05
N ALA A 490 -18.05 18.90 5.18
CA ALA A 490 -17.42 20.22 5.18
C ALA A 490 -15.93 20.11 4.77
N LEU A 491 -15.48 21.05 3.94
CA LEU A 491 -14.11 21.12 3.44
C LEU A 491 -13.12 21.44 4.58
N LEU A 492 -11.97 20.77 4.59
CA LEU A 492 -10.84 21.14 5.43
C LEU A 492 -10.09 22.30 4.79
N SER A 493 -9.81 23.36 5.56
CA SER A 493 -9.00 24.48 5.09
C SER A 493 -7.62 24.03 4.61
N THR A 494 -7.03 24.76 3.66
CA THR A 494 -5.67 24.50 3.15
C THR A 494 -4.64 24.29 4.26
N GLN A 495 -4.66 25.11 5.31
CA GLN A 495 -3.76 24.96 6.46
C GLN A 495 -4.00 23.66 7.24
N SER A 496 -5.26 23.27 7.46
CA SER A 496 -5.63 22.00 8.08
C SER A 496 -5.20 20.79 7.24
N THR A 497 -5.36 20.90 5.92
CA THR A 497 -4.99 19.86 4.94
C THR A 497 -3.47 19.62 4.91
N LEU A 498 -2.67 20.70 4.90
CA LEU A 498 -1.21 20.60 4.98
C LEU A 498 -0.75 20.06 6.35
N ALA A 499 -1.30 20.56 7.46
CA ALA A 499 -0.96 20.08 8.80
C ALA A 499 -1.33 18.60 9.02
N LEU A 500 -2.40 18.11 8.38
CA LEU A 500 -2.75 16.69 8.35
C LEU A 500 -1.75 15.89 7.51
N TYR A 501 -1.42 16.35 6.30
CA TYR A 501 -0.44 15.67 5.45
C TYR A 501 0.94 15.58 6.12
N GLU A 502 1.45 16.64 6.75
CA GLU A 502 2.71 16.58 7.50
C GLU A 502 2.65 15.66 8.73
N SER A 503 1.47 15.48 9.31
CA SER A 503 1.27 14.53 10.40
C SER A 503 1.34 13.08 9.89
N LEU A 504 0.75 12.79 8.71
CA LEU A 504 0.92 11.52 8.01
C LEU A 504 2.39 11.28 7.61
N ALA A 505 3.08 12.31 7.14
CA ALA A 505 4.51 12.23 6.84
C ALA A 505 5.31 11.79 8.07
N LYS A 506 5.12 12.45 9.21
CA LYS A 506 5.81 12.12 10.46
C LYS A 506 5.48 10.72 11.01
N HIS A 507 4.20 10.35 11.06
CA HIS A 507 3.76 9.13 11.76
C HIS A 507 3.55 7.90 10.85
N VAL A 508 3.66 8.05 9.52
CA VAL A 508 3.45 6.95 8.56
C VAL A 508 4.59 6.84 7.55
N PHE A 509 5.06 7.95 6.97
CA PHE A 509 6.07 7.93 5.91
C PHE A 509 7.52 8.01 6.41
N GLN A 510 7.76 8.48 7.63
CA GLN A 510 9.10 8.57 8.23
C GLN A 510 9.51 7.33 9.05
N ILE A 511 8.58 6.47 9.48
CA ILE A 511 8.92 5.19 10.13
C ILE A 511 9.84 4.31 9.26
N PRO A 512 9.66 4.21 7.92
CA PRO A 512 10.58 3.52 7.02
C PRO A 512 11.89 4.28 6.73
N LEU A 513 12.16 5.40 7.39
CA LEU A 513 13.40 6.18 7.25
C LEU A 513 14.28 6.17 8.50
N CYS A 514 13.75 5.74 9.64
CA CYS A 514 14.54 5.53 10.84
C CYS A 514 15.54 4.38 10.61
N SER A 515 16.84 4.64 10.81
CA SER A 515 17.89 3.62 10.66
C SER A 515 17.80 2.49 11.70
N SER A 516 16.99 2.65 12.76
CA SER A 516 16.55 1.58 13.67
C SER A 516 15.79 0.48 12.92
N ALA A 517 14.87 0.82 12.02
CA ALA A 517 14.01 -0.09 11.27
C ALA A 517 14.76 -0.98 10.24
N ALA A 518 16.02 -0.69 9.97
CA ALA A 518 16.90 -1.55 9.17
C ALA A 518 17.77 -2.50 10.02
N ARG A 519 17.91 -2.23 11.33
CA ARG A 519 18.69 -3.04 12.28
C ARG A 519 17.82 -3.97 13.12
N SER A 520 16.60 -3.55 13.46
CA SER A 520 15.66 -4.41 14.18
C SER A 520 15.04 -5.46 13.25
N CYS A 521 15.03 -6.71 13.71
CA CYS A 521 14.22 -7.77 13.10
C CYS A 521 12.72 -7.57 13.42
N ASP A 522 12.43 -6.61 14.29
CA ASP A 522 11.17 -6.40 15.01
C ASP A 522 10.22 -5.41 14.33
N VAL A 523 10.51 -4.98 13.09
CA VAL A 523 9.55 -4.31 12.20
C VAL A 523 8.49 -5.34 11.77
N ASN A 524 7.63 -5.71 12.72
CA ASN A 524 6.64 -6.76 12.59
C ASN A 524 5.69 -6.44 11.42
N PRO A 525 5.66 -7.27 10.36
CA PRO A 525 5.01 -6.93 9.09
C PRO A 525 3.48 -6.81 9.21
N LEU A 526 2.88 -7.32 10.29
CA LEU A 526 1.46 -7.13 10.61
C LEU A 526 1.15 -5.67 11.00
N LEU A 527 2.07 -5.01 11.72
CA LEU A 527 1.95 -3.61 12.12
C LEU A 527 2.09 -2.71 10.89
N ALA A 528 3.18 -2.93 10.15
CA ALA A 528 3.54 -2.22 8.93
C ALA A 528 2.40 -2.18 7.90
N THR A 529 1.86 -3.35 7.54
CA THR A 529 0.86 -3.44 6.46
C THR A 529 -0.52 -2.90 6.83
N ALA A 530 -0.84 -2.79 8.13
CA ALA A 530 -2.09 -2.19 8.58
C ALA A 530 -2.01 -0.65 8.69
N ALA A 531 -0.86 -0.10 9.11
CA ALA A 531 -0.62 1.35 9.14
C ALA A 531 -0.84 2.02 7.76
N LEU A 532 -0.51 1.29 6.70
CA LEU A 532 -0.55 1.74 5.31
C LEU A 532 -1.92 1.52 4.64
N GLN A 533 -2.97 1.16 5.40
CA GLN A 533 -4.37 1.28 4.97
C GLN A 533 -4.90 2.72 5.12
N THR A 534 -3.99 3.68 5.25
CA THR A 534 -4.16 5.14 5.17
C THR A 534 -4.43 5.65 3.75
N GLU A 535 -4.67 4.76 2.77
CA GLU A 535 -5.12 5.05 1.40
C GLU A 535 -6.19 6.16 1.41
N THR A 536 -7.27 5.96 2.19
CA THR A 536 -8.36 6.93 2.33
C THR A 536 -7.97 8.31 2.92
N LEU A 537 -6.85 8.46 3.64
CA LEU A 537 -6.45 9.74 4.25
C LEU A 537 -5.52 10.56 3.34
N VAL A 538 -4.70 9.92 2.52
CA VAL A 538 -3.95 10.64 1.48
C VAL A 538 -4.92 11.16 0.42
N ASP A 539 -5.88 10.32 0.03
CA ASP A 539 -6.98 10.70 -0.86
C ASP A 539 -7.80 11.88 -0.30
N LEU A 540 -8.08 11.90 1.02
CA LEU A 540 -8.73 13.04 1.69
C LEU A 540 -7.90 14.33 1.56
N CYS A 541 -6.58 14.28 1.76
CA CYS A 541 -5.73 15.47 1.59
C CYS A 541 -5.74 15.98 0.15
N VAL A 542 -5.66 15.09 -0.84
CA VAL A 542 -5.70 15.45 -2.26
C VAL A 542 -7.06 16.04 -2.64
N TRP A 543 -8.17 15.41 -2.23
CA TRP A 543 -9.53 15.88 -2.47
C TRP A 543 -9.78 17.28 -1.89
N ASN A 544 -9.37 17.53 -0.64
CA ASN A 544 -9.48 18.86 -0.05
C ASN A 544 -8.61 19.89 -0.79
N ALA A 545 -7.36 19.57 -1.13
CA ALA A 545 -6.47 20.49 -1.83
C ALA A 545 -7.02 20.89 -3.22
N ILE A 546 -7.62 19.95 -3.96
CA ILE A 546 -8.28 20.23 -5.25
C ILE A 546 -9.48 21.17 -5.03
N HIS A 547 -10.40 20.85 -4.12
CA HIS A 547 -11.60 21.68 -3.92
C HIS A 547 -11.31 23.06 -3.33
N ASN A 548 -10.34 23.20 -2.40
CA ASN A 548 -9.89 24.54 -1.96
C ASN A 548 -9.35 25.35 -3.16
N THR A 549 -8.61 24.72 -4.09
CA THR A 549 -8.12 25.41 -5.30
C THR A 549 -9.27 25.83 -6.22
N GLN A 550 -10.30 25.00 -6.37
CA GLN A 550 -11.50 25.35 -7.15
C GLN A 550 -12.33 26.47 -6.51
N GLU A 551 -12.33 26.59 -5.18
CA GLU A 551 -12.97 27.69 -4.46
C GLU A 551 -12.14 28.99 -4.56
N ASP A 552 -10.80 28.91 -4.38
CA ASP A 552 -9.86 30.02 -4.60
C ASP A 552 -10.00 30.61 -6.03
N ASP A 553 -10.07 29.75 -7.06
CA ASP A 553 -10.22 30.16 -8.46
C ASP A 553 -11.60 30.78 -8.75
N ARG A 554 -12.68 30.29 -8.11
CA ARG A 554 -14.02 30.91 -8.20
C ARG A 554 -14.07 32.27 -7.54
N GLU A 555 -13.55 32.39 -6.31
CA GLU A 555 -13.45 33.68 -5.63
C GLU A 555 -12.61 34.68 -6.45
N ALA A 556 -11.54 34.22 -7.10
CA ALA A 556 -10.73 35.07 -7.98
C ALA A 556 -11.50 35.53 -9.24
N ALA A 557 -12.30 34.66 -9.84
CA ALA A 557 -13.15 34.99 -10.98
C ALA A 557 -14.26 36.00 -10.61
N GLU A 558 -14.94 35.80 -9.48
CA GLU A 558 -15.98 36.71 -8.98
C GLU A 558 -15.40 38.10 -8.64
N LYS A 559 -14.23 38.15 -7.98
CA LYS A 559 -13.50 39.41 -7.71
C LYS A 559 -12.98 40.08 -8.99
N GLY A 560 -12.83 39.32 -10.08
CA GLY A 560 -12.60 39.84 -11.43
C GLY A 560 -13.86 40.48 -12.04
N ALA A 561 -14.96 39.74 -12.08
CA ALA A 561 -16.24 40.20 -12.64
C ALA A 561 -16.81 41.43 -11.89
N VAL A 562 -16.63 41.50 -10.56
CA VAL A 562 -16.98 42.70 -9.78
C VAL A 562 -16.11 43.91 -10.16
N LYS A 563 -14.84 43.71 -10.55
CA LYS A 563 -14.00 44.80 -11.07
C LYS A 563 -14.44 45.27 -12.45
N GLU A 564 -14.74 44.35 -13.36
CA GLU A 564 -15.17 44.70 -14.72
C GLU A 564 -16.53 45.41 -14.72
N SER A 565 -17.52 44.89 -13.97
CA SER A 565 -18.81 45.59 -13.77
C SER A 565 -18.67 46.93 -13.03
N SER A 566 -17.70 47.09 -12.11
CA SER A 566 -17.38 48.39 -11.50
C SER A 566 -16.71 49.38 -12.48
N ALA A 567 -16.12 48.90 -13.57
CA ALA A 567 -15.60 49.74 -14.66
C ALA A 567 -16.69 50.13 -15.66
N GLU A 568 -17.63 49.23 -15.97
CA GLU A 568 -18.76 49.53 -16.87
C GLU A 568 -19.79 50.47 -16.21
N THR A 569 -20.09 50.30 -14.91
CA THR A 569 -20.97 51.23 -14.17
C THR A 569 -20.39 52.64 -14.02
N ALA A 570 -19.08 52.84 -14.24
CA ALA A 570 -18.48 54.18 -14.30
C ALA A 570 -18.86 54.98 -15.57
N ALA A 571 -19.53 54.36 -16.56
CA ALA A 571 -20.03 55.00 -17.77
C ALA A 571 -21.53 55.38 -17.70
N GLY A 572 -22.22 55.14 -16.58
CA GLY A 572 -23.67 55.35 -16.42
C GLY A 572 -24.07 56.61 -15.66
N SER A 573 -24.30 57.71 -16.38
CA SER A 573 -25.04 58.94 -15.99
C SER A 573 -25.36 59.18 -14.50
N VAL A 574 -24.56 60.01 -13.82
CA VAL A 574 -24.92 60.58 -12.50
C VAL A 574 -25.71 61.88 -12.67
N THR A 575 -27.00 61.86 -12.33
CA THR A 575 -27.85 63.06 -12.19
C THR A 575 -28.18 63.32 -10.72
N VAL A 576 -27.82 64.50 -10.20
CA VAL A 576 -28.00 64.87 -8.78
C VAL A 576 -29.18 65.83 -8.60
N PRO A 577 -30.13 65.48 -7.72
CA PRO A 577 -30.57 66.40 -6.66
C PRO A 577 -30.76 65.65 -5.30
N SER A 578 -30.83 66.29 -4.12
CA SER A 578 -30.36 67.61 -3.65
C SER A 578 -30.44 67.66 -2.11
N ALA A 579 -29.69 68.58 -1.49
CA ALA A 579 -29.94 69.24 -0.19
C ALA A 579 -29.98 68.45 1.16
N ALA A 580 -29.06 68.91 2.04
CA ALA A 580 -29.30 69.40 3.42
C ALA A 580 -29.35 68.48 4.66
N HIS A 581 -28.37 68.73 5.55
CA HIS A 581 -28.47 68.99 7.02
C HIS A 581 -29.14 67.93 7.96
N ALA A 582 -28.63 67.60 9.17
CA ALA A 582 -27.65 68.28 10.04
C ALA A 582 -26.94 67.35 11.08
N ARG A 583 -25.75 67.79 11.53
CA ARG A 583 -25.18 67.87 12.91
C ARG A 583 -25.73 66.96 14.05
N ALA A 584 -24.95 66.48 15.04
CA ALA A 584 -23.50 66.51 15.37
C ALA A 584 -23.26 65.54 16.62
N LYS A 585 -22.32 65.61 17.59
CA LYS A 585 -21.29 66.60 18.02
C LYS A 585 -20.23 66.00 19.00
N ALA A 586 -18.94 66.12 18.67
CA ALA A 586 -17.75 66.06 19.57
C ALA A 586 -17.40 64.73 20.30
N GLY A 587 -16.16 64.48 20.74
CA GLY A 587 -14.88 65.24 20.64
C GLY A 587 -13.66 64.28 20.70
N ALA A 588 -12.51 64.57 20.06
CA ALA A 588 -11.35 65.34 20.58
C ALA A 588 -10.65 64.69 21.80
N THR A 589 -9.32 64.49 21.88
CA THR A 589 -8.15 65.24 21.34
C THR A 589 -7.13 64.33 20.59
N LYS A 590 -6.19 64.76 19.71
CA LYS A 590 -5.17 65.84 19.69
C LYS A 590 -4.03 65.61 20.72
N MET A 591 -2.72 65.80 20.44
CA MET A 591 -1.92 66.23 19.25
C MET A 591 -0.83 65.13 18.94
N THR A 592 0.24 65.22 18.11
CA THR A 592 1.07 66.30 17.51
C THR A 592 1.64 65.92 16.10
N GLY A 593 2.56 66.74 15.57
CA GLY A 593 3.53 66.51 14.47
C GLY A 593 4.76 67.42 14.75
N PRO A 594 5.56 67.92 13.78
CA PRO A 594 5.67 67.67 12.31
C PRO A 594 7.17 67.39 11.92
N PRO A 595 7.81 67.80 10.79
CA PRO A 595 7.35 68.19 9.43
C PRO A 595 8.10 67.51 8.22
N LEU A 596 7.53 67.72 7.04
CA LEU A 596 8.08 67.95 5.66
C LEU A 596 9.61 68.15 5.47
N PRO A 597 10.23 67.87 4.28
CA PRO A 597 9.96 68.62 3.02
C PRO A 597 10.10 67.78 1.70
N PRO A 598 10.43 68.30 0.48
CA PRO A 598 9.47 68.20 -0.63
C PRO A 598 10.00 67.64 -1.99
N THR A 599 9.08 67.42 -2.94
CA THR A 599 9.38 67.08 -4.35
C THR A 599 9.68 68.30 -5.22
N PRO A 600 10.64 68.24 -6.14
CA PRO A 600 10.68 69.09 -7.35
C PRO A 600 9.97 68.41 -8.54
N PHE A 601 9.28 69.18 -9.38
CA PHE A 601 8.54 68.71 -10.56
C PHE A 601 9.30 68.95 -11.88
N THR A 602 8.77 68.38 -12.97
CA THR A 602 9.10 68.55 -14.41
C THR A 602 10.17 67.61 -14.97
N LYS A 603 10.12 67.19 -16.25
CA LYS A 603 9.25 67.59 -17.39
C LYS A 603 8.96 66.39 -18.33
N THR A 604 8.05 66.57 -19.29
CA THR A 604 7.59 65.52 -20.23
C THR A 604 8.62 65.12 -21.29
N ALA A 605 8.72 63.82 -21.55
CA ALA A 605 9.29 63.23 -22.78
C ALA A 605 8.50 61.96 -23.17
N LYS A 606 8.50 61.58 -24.46
CA LYS A 606 7.72 60.45 -24.99
C LYS A 606 8.60 59.22 -25.24
N LEU A 607 7.96 58.04 -25.25
CA LEU A 607 8.35 56.80 -25.94
C LEU A 607 9.71 56.16 -25.58
N SER A 608 9.67 55.13 -24.73
CA SER A 608 10.32 53.83 -25.01
C SER A 608 9.70 52.72 -24.16
N ALA A 609 9.99 51.47 -24.48
CA ALA A 609 9.38 50.28 -23.88
C ALA A 609 9.63 50.17 -22.36
N VAL A 610 8.56 50.21 -21.57
CA VAL A 610 8.57 49.72 -20.19
C VAL A 610 8.32 48.21 -20.23
N ALA A 611 9.35 47.43 -19.89
CA ALA A 611 9.20 45.99 -19.72
C ALA A 611 8.14 45.69 -18.66
N ALA A 612 7.37 44.61 -18.83
CA ALA A 612 6.42 44.16 -17.82
C ALA A 612 7.18 43.89 -16.51
N MET A 613 6.89 44.69 -15.47
CA MET A 613 7.34 44.42 -14.11
C MET A 613 6.98 42.98 -13.76
N PRO A 614 7.91 42.15 -13.24
CA PRO A 614 7.57 40.80 -12.84
C PRO A 614 6.49 40.88 -11.78
N SER A 615 5.31 40.34 -12.08
CA SER A 615 4.23 40.19 -11.11
C SER A 615 4.79 39.47 -9.88
N LEU A 616 4.49 39.97 -8.67
CA LEU A 616 4.84 39.23 -7.45
C LEU A 616 4.38 37.78 -7.61
N PRO A 617 5.22 36.80 -7.23
CA PRO A 617 4.84 35.39 -7.36
C PRO A 617 3.52 35.18 -6.62
N ARG A 618 2.50 34.65 -7.33
CA ARG A 618 1.23 34.28 -6.70
C ARG A 618 1.54 33.33 -5.54
N PRO A 619 0.82 33.43 -4.41
CA PRO A 619 0.94 32.43 -3.36
C PRO A 619 0.67 31.03 -3.94
N PRO A 620 1.36 29.99 -3.47
CA PRO A 620 1.15 28.63 -3.98
C PRO A 620 -0.29 28.21 -3.74
N THR A 621 -0.95 27.71 -4.79
CA THR A 621 -2.28 27.11 -4.68
C THR A 621 -2.28 25.93 -3.71
N PRO A 622 -3.41 25.58 -3.08
CA PRO A 622 -3.52 24.45 -2.17
C PRO A 622 -2.98 23.13 -2.75
N THR A 623 -3.23 22.87 -4.04
CA THR A 623 -2.66 21.74 -4.79
C THR A 623 -1.13 21.79 -4.88
N SER A 624 -0.55 22.93 -5.25
CA SER A 624 0.91 23.08 -5.38
C SER A 624 1.63 22.99 -4.04
N ALA A 625 1.04 23.54 -2.96
CA ALA A 625 1.56 23.43 -1.61
C ALA A 625 1.60 21.97 -1.14
N LEU A 626 0.51 21.21 -1.33
CA LEU A 626 0.47 19.77 -1.04
C LEU A 626 1.52 18.99 -1.85
N PHE A 627 1.67 19.31 -3.13
CA PHE A 627 2.68 18.68 -3.99
C PHE A 627 4.12 18.96 -3.51
N HIS A 628 4.44 20.17 -3.04
CA HIS A 628 5.75 20.45 -2.46
C HIS A 628 6.06 19.56 -1.24
N CYS A 629 5.06 19.29 -0.39
CA CYS A 629 5.20 18.33 0.71
C CYS A 629 5.40 16.89 0.22
N ILE A 630 4.64 16.44 -0.79
CA ILE A 630 4.83 15.11 -1.41
C ILE A 630 6.23 14.98 -2.02
N ARG A 631 6.70 15.98 -2.77
CA ARG A 631 8.03 16.01 -3.38
C ARG A 631 9.15 15.95 -2.35
N ARG A 632 9.01 16.67 -1.23
CA ARG A 632 9.93 16.59 -0.08
C ARG A 632 9.98 15.16 0.46
N ASP A 633 8.83 14.57 0.73
CA ASP A 633 8.77 13.27 1.41
C ASP A 633 9.20 12.10 0.51
N VAL A 634 8.95 12.17 -0.81
CA VAL A 634 9.52 11.21 -1.78
C VAL A 634 11.04 11.35 -1.88
N SER A 635 11.57 12.59 -1.85
CA SER A 635 13.02 12.83 -1.85
C SER A 635 13.68 12.28 -0.58
N LEU A 636 13.05 12.48 0.59
CA LEU A 636 13.48 11.88 1.86
C LEU A 636 13.40 10.36 1.80
N LEU A 637 12.30 9.80 1.28
CA LEU A 637 12.09 8.35 1.13
C LEU A 637 13.20 7.72 0.27
N PHE A 638 13.58 8.38 -0.82
CA PHE A 638 14.67 7.94 -1.68
C PHE A 638 16.03 8.03 -0.95
N ALA A 639 16.35 9.17 -0.34
CA ALA A 639 17.62 9.39 0.37
C ALA A 639 17.83 8.40 1.53
N GLY A 640 16.83 8.19 2.39
CA GLY A 640 16.96 7.24 3.51
C GLY A 640 17.11 5.78 3.07
N ASN A 641 16.57 5.40 1.90
CA ASN A 641 16.86 4.08 1.31
C ASN A 641 18.32 3.99 0.81
N GLU A 642 18.89 5.09 0.31
CA GLU A 642 20.30 5.18 -0.08
C GLU A 642 21.26 5.19 1.13
N ASP A 643 20.94 5.90 2.21
CA ASP A 643 21.73 5.90 3.45
C ASP A 643 21.74 4.52 4.11
N VAL A 644 20.60 3.82 4.14
CA VAL A 644 20.53 2.42 4.59
C VAL A 644 21.40 1.52 3.70
N LEU A 645 21.44 1.74 2.38
CA LEU A 645 22.34 1.01 1.47
C LEU A 645 23.82 1.28 1.76
N GLN A 646 24.19 2.53 2.08
CA GLN A 646 25.55 2.89 2.48
C GLN A 646 25.97 2.19 3.78
N HIS A 647 25.10 2.16 4.80
CA HIS A 647 25.41 1.51 6.08
C HIS A 647 25.27 -0.02 6.08
N THR A 648 24.63 -0.60 5.07
CA THR A 648 24.48 -2.06 4.93
C THR A 648 25.74 -2.71 4.34
N PRO A 649 26.23 -3.86 4.87
CA PRO A 649 27.41 -4.55 4.35
C PRO A 649 27.25 -5.01 2.89
N GLY A 650 28.34 -4.99 2.13
CA GLY A 650 28.34 -5.08 0.66
C GLY A 650 27.62 -6.30 0.06
N ALA A 651 27.62 -7.45 0.74
CA ALA A 651 26.92 -8.65 0.29
C ALA A 651 25.39 -8.49 0.20
N ALA A 652 24.79 -7.59 1.00
CA ALA A 652 23.37 -7.28 0.95
C ALA A 652 23.03 -6.13 -0.02
N ARG A 653 23.95 -5.18 -0.27
CA ARG A 653 23.79 -4.13 -1.29
C ARG A 653 23.49 -4.69 -2.70
N VAL A 654 24.06 -5.86 -3.01
CA VAL A 654 23.93 -6.54 -4.32
C VAL A 654 22.56 -7.23 -4.50
N ARG A 655 21.76 -7.43 -3.43
CA ARG A 655 20.45 -8.10 -3.51
C ARG A 655 19.44 -7.53 -2.51
N ALA A 656 18.44 -6.82 -3.02
CA ALA A 656 17.23 -6.39 -2.30
C ALA A 656 16.35 -7.53 -1.70
N LYS A 657 16.83 -8.78 -1.75
CA LYS A 657 16.29 -9.94 -1.01
C LYS A 657 16.80 -10.02 0.43
N ASN A 658 17.87 -9.31 0.77
CA ASN A 658 18.52 -9.35 2.08
C ASN A 658 18.04 -8.22 3.03
N PHE A 659 17.12 -7.35 2.56
CA PHE A 659 16.49 -6.33 3.40
C PHE A 659 15.43 -6.94 4.32
N PRO A 660 15.20 -6.40 5.53
CA PRO A 660 14.09 -6.79 6.39
C PRO A 660 12.74 -6.73 5.65
N TYR A 661 11.97 -7.83 5.72
CA TYR A 661 10.71 -7.94 5.00
C TYR A 661 9.69 -6.87 5.40
N GLY A 662 9.67 -6.47 6.68
CA GLY A 662 8.87 -5.35 7.19
C GLY A 662 9.21 -4.02 6.51
N PHE A 663 10.48 -3.61 6.57
CA PHE A 663 11.01 -2.38 5.93
C PHE A 663 10.65 -2.31 4.44
N ARG A 664 10.99 -3.36 3.67
CA ARG A 664 10.66 -3.44 2.24
C ARG A 664 9.16 -3.31 1.99
N THR A 665 8.34 -3.97 2.80
CA THR A 665 6.88 -3.97 2.62
C THR A 665 6.28 -2.60 2.94
N MET A 666 6.84 -1.87 3.91
CA MET A 666 6.51 -0.47 4.13
C MET A 666 6.82 0.38 2.89
N THR A 667 8.09 0.40 2.44
CA THR A 667 8.53 1.26 1.33
C THR A 667 7.69 1.04 0.06
N LEU A 668 7.44 -0.22 -0.31
CA LEU A 668 6.60 -0.55 -1.47
C LEU A 668 5.15 -0.04 -1.36
N LYS A 669 4.57 -0.03 -0.15
CA LYS A 669 3.22 0.48 0.09
C LYS A 669 3.18 2.01 0.17
N THR A 670 4.15 2.67 0.81
CA THR A 670 4.31 4.13 0.78
C THR A 670 4.48 4.65 -0.65
N VAL A 671 5.30 3.98 -1.46
CA VAL A 671 5.45 4.27 -2.89
C VAL A 671 4.14 4.09 -3.66
N SER A 672 3.33 3.08 -3.33
CA SER A 672 2.02 2.86 -3.95
C SER A 672 1.00 3.94 -3.56
N LEU A 673 1.00 4.39 -2.30
CA LEU A 673 0.17 5.49 -1.79
C LEU A 673 0.47 6.81 -2.51
N LEU A 674 1.74 7.23 -2.50
CA LEU A 674 2.16 8.51 -3.07
C LEU A 674 2.01 8.54 -4.59
N PHE A 675 2.24 7.41 -5.29
CA PHE A 675 1.93 7.31 -6.72
C PHE A 675 0.42 7.34 -7.01
N GLY A 676 -0.41 6.74 -6.14
CA GLY A 676 -1.87 6.82 -6.23
C GLY A 676 -2.36 8.27 -6.19
N ALA A 677 -1.90 9.02 -5.18
CA ALA A 677 -2.21 10.43 -4.98
C ALA A 677 -1.83 11.30 -6.20
N LEU A 678 -0.57 11.21 -6.66
CA LEU A 678 -0.04 11.96 -7.80
C LEU A 678 -0.74 11.68 -9.14
N ARG A 679 -1.43 10.54 -9.26
CA ARG A 679 -2.18 10.12 -10.45
C ARG A 679 -3.67 10.55 -10.37
N THR A 680 -4.04 11.42 -9.44
CA THR A 680 -5.36 12.07 -9.42
C THR A 680 -5.37 13.15 -10.51
N ALA A 681 -6.29 13.06 -11.47
CA ALA A 681 -6.21 13.83 -12.71
C ALA A 681 -6.11 15.36 -12.50
N GLU A 682 -6.94 15.92 -11.62
CA GLU A 682 -6.91 17.35 -11.30
C GLU A 682 -5.58 17.77 -10.66
N LEU A 683 -5.08 17.00 -9.69
CA LEU A 683 -3.76 17.26 -9.08
C LEU A 683 -2.64 17.20 -10.13
N TYR A 684 -2.66 16.21 -11.02
CA TYR A 684 -1.69 16.05 -12.11
C TYR A 684 -1.68 17.26 -13.06
N HIS A 685 -2.86 17.75 -13.48
CA HIS A 685 -2.98 18.88 -14.39
C HIS A 685 -2.64 20.25 -13.76
N HIS A 686 -2.73 20.41 -12.44
CA HIS A 686 -2.37 21.66 -11.75
C HIS A 686 -0.85 21.84 -11.51
N ILE A 687 0.00 20.87 -11.85
CA ILE A 687 1.44 20.88 -11.52
C ILE A 687 2.29 20.83 -12.81
N PRO A 688 3.36 21.63 -12.95
CA PRO A 688 4.24 21.54 -14.11
C PRO A 688 4.88 20.14 -14.28
N PRO A 689 4.81 19.51 -15.47
CA PRO A 689 5.42 18.20 -15.75
C PRO A 689 6.93 18.12 -15.40
N VAL A 690 7.63 19.26 -15.49
CA VAL A 690 9.05 19.42 -15.12
C VAL A 690 9.32 19.03 -13.65
N ASP A 691 8.40 19.37 -12.75
CA ASP A 691 8.54 19.09 -11.32
C ASP A 691 7.98 17.72 -10.92
N VAL A 692 6.98 17.22 -11.64
CA VAL A 692 6.39 15.88 -11.44
C VAL A 692 7.37 14.76 -11.83
N LEU A 693 8.10 14.93 -12.94
CA LEU A 693 8.95 13.88 -13.50
C LEU A 693 10.02 13.32 -12.52
N PRO A 694 10.80 14.14 -11.79
CA PRO A 694 11.73 13.64 -10.78
C PRO A 694 11.06 12.80 -9.68
N VAL A 695 9.86 13.19 -9.24
CA VAL A 695 9.12 12.50 -8.17
C VAL A 695 8.63 11.13 -8.66
N VAL A 696 8.07 11.05 -9.86
CA VAL A 696 7.64 9.77 -10.45
C VAL A 696 8.84 8.89 -10.77
N ALA A 697 9.99 9.44 -11.17
CA ALA A 697 11.22 8.69 -11.40
C ALA A 697 11.78 8.08 -10.09
N GLN A 698 11.78 8.82 -8.97
CA GLN A 698 12.17 8.31 -7.65
C GLN A 698 11.21 7.21 -7.15
N LEU A 699 9.89 7.40 -7.32
CA LEU A 699 8.89 6.37 -6.98
C LEU A 699 9.05 5.11 -7.83
N PHE A 700 9.30 5.25 -9.13
CA PHE A 700 9.62 4.13 -10.02
C PHE A 700 10.89 3.40 -9.60
N ALA A 701 11.96 4.14 -9.25
CA ALA A 701 13.24 3.56 -8.83
C ALA A 701 13.10 2.72 -7.56
N LEU A 702 12.47 3.27 -6.51
CA LEU A 702 12.17 2.55 -5.27
C LEU A 702 11.28 1.34 -5.52
N ARG A 703 10.30 1.46 -6.43
CA ARG A 703 9.44 0.34 -6.83
C ARG A 703 10.24 -0.75 -7.54
N ALA A 704 11.08 -0.40 -8.51
CA ALA A 704 11.84 -1.34 -9.32
C ALA A 704 12.96 -2.04 -8.51
N TYR A 705 13.57 -1.34 -7.55
CA TYR A 705 14.64 -1.86 -6.70
C TYR A 705 14.23 -3.08 -5.86
N TYR A 706 12.97 -3.19 -5.45
CA TYR A 706 12.47 -4.31 -4.63
C TYR A 706 11.68 -5.36 -5.48
N PRO A 707 12.33 -6.47 -5.91
CA PRO A 707 11.71 -7.46 -6.81
C PRO A 707 10.76 -8.40 -6.06
N LEU A 708 9.56 -8.64 -6.62
CA LEU A 708 8.55 -9.58 -6.13
C LEU A 708 9.15 -10.92 -5.66
N THR A 709 8.72 -11.41 -4.50
CA THR A 709 9.18 -12.71 -3.98
C THR A 709 8.38 -13.86 -4.60
N LEU A 710 9.03 -15.01 -4.79
CA LEU A 710 8.38 -16.19 -5.40
C LEU A 710 7.30 -16.82 -4.51
N SER A 711 7.29 -16.50 -3.22
CA SER A 711 6.28 -16.94 -2.24
C SER A 711 4.96 -16.16 -2.30
N GLU A 712 4.86 -15.11 -3.12
CA GLU A 712 3.65 -14.27 -3.19
C GLU A 712 2.60 -14.82 -4.16
N THR A 713 1.32 -14.64 -3.79
CA THR A 713 0.18 -15.06 -4.60
C THR A 713 0.21 -14.41 -5.97
N GLU A 714 -0.25 -15.13 -7.00
CA GLU A 714 -0.23 -14.62 -8.36
C GLU A 714 -1.10 -13.36 -8.53
N ALA A 715 -2.21 -13.26 -7.79
CA ALA A 715 -3.03 -12.05 -7.71
C ALA A 715 -2.21 -10.84 -7.25
N LYS A 716 -1.42 -10.96 -6.16
CA LYS A 716 -0.53 -9.87 -5.70
C LYS A 716 0.50 -9.52 -6.78
N ARG A 717 1.17 -10.52 -7.36
CA ARG A 717 2.15 -10.33 -8.45
C ARG A 717 1.53 -9.65 -9.68
N LYS A 718 0.25 -9.90 -10.00
CA LYS A 718 -0.49 -9.27 -11.11
C LYS A 718 -0.87 -7.82 -10.81
N VAL A 719 -1.30 -7.50 -9.59
CA VAL A 719 -1.55 -6.12 -9.15
C VAL A 719 -0.26 -5.31 -9.15
N GLU A 720 0.82 -5.86 -8.60
CA GLU A 720 2.10 -5.15 -8.49
C GLU A 720 2.81 -4.93 -9.83
N ARG A 721 2.58 -5.79 -10.83
CA ARG A 721 2.97 -5.54 -12.24
C ARG A 721 2.15 -4.41 -12.86
N ARG A 722 0.84 -4.31 -12.58
CA ARG A 722 -0.03 -3.24 -13.08
C ARG A 722 0.44 -1.86 -12.60
N VAL A 723 0.83 -1.74 -11.32
CA VAL A 723 1.39 -0.48 -10.76
C VAL A 723 2.66 -0.06 -11.52
N LEU A 724 3.60 -0.99 -11.76
CA LEU A 724 4.81 -0.72 -12.55
C LEU A 724 4.49 -0.28 -14.00
N SER A 725 3.52 -0.91 -14.67
CA SER A 725 3.12 -0.48 -16.02
C SER A 725 2.43 0.89 -16.03
N LEU A 726 1.69 1.26 -14.98
CA LEU A 726 1.09 2.60 -14.86
C LEU A 726 2.15 3.68 -14.61
N MET A 727 3.14 3.41 -13.76
CA MET A 727 4.30 4.29 -13.58
C MET A 727 5.05 4.49 -14.90
N HIS A 728 5.26 3.42 -15.68
CA HIS A 728 5.91 3.51 -16.99
C HIS A 728 5.15 4.39 -17.98
N LEU A 729 3.82 4.25 -18.05
CA LEU A 729 2.98 5.10 -18.92
C LEU A 729 3.01 6.57 -18.48
N THR A 730 2.97 6.83 -17.17
CA THR A 730 3.05 8.21 -16.62
C THR A 730 4.41 8.86 -16.86
N LEU A 731 5.50 8.08 -16.80
CA LEU A 731 6.84 8.56 -17.17
C LEU A 731 6.92 8.91 -18.65
N ALA A 732 6.29 8.12 -19.53
CA ALA A 732 6.32 8.34 -20.97
C ALA A 732 5.38 9.47 -21.45
N SER A 733 4.33 9.83 -20.70
CA SER A 733 3.47 10.98 -21.03
C SER A 733 4.14 12.32 -20.70
N LEU A 734 4.80 12.44 -19.54
CA LEU A 734 5.31 13.72 -19.03
C LEU A 734 6.17 14.53 -20.04
N PRO A 735 7.15 13.96 -20.77
CA PRO A 735 7.92 14.72 -21.77
C PRO A 735 7.15 15.13 -23.03
N GLN A 736 5.94 14.63 -23.27
CA GLN A 736 5.06 15.09 -24.36
C GLN A 736 4.40 16.43 -24.02
N GLU A 737 4.23 16.72 -22.72
CA GLU A 737 3.64 17.95 -22.18
C GLU A 737 4.71 19.03 -21.88
N MET A 738 6.00 18.69 -21.99
CA MET A 738 7.13 19.58 -21.70
C MET A 738 7.54 20.42 -22.92
N LYS A 739 7.82 21.71 -22.69
CA LYS A 739 8.47 22.57 -23.70
C LYS A 739 9.87 22.05 -24.01
N ALA A 740 10.27 22.09 -25.29
CA ALA A 740 11.54 21.52 -25.76
C ALA A 740 12.78 21.98 -24.97
N ALA A 741 12.84 23.26 -24.58
CA ALA A 741 13.91 23.79 -23.74
C ALA A 741 14.05 23.10 -22.36
N ALA A 742 12.94 22.65 -21.76
CA ALA A 742 12.95 21.93 -20.49
C ALA A 742 13.43 20.47 -20.66
N VAL A 743 13.06 19.82 -21.77
CA VAL A 743 13.56 18.48 -22.13
C VAL A 743 15.08 18.51 -22.31
N ASN A 744 15.59 19.49 -23.07
CA ASN A 744 17.04 19.69 -23.26
C ASN A 744 17.77 19.99 -21.94
N GLN A 745 17.21 20.82 -21.07
CA GLN A 745 17.80 21.06 -19.74
C GLN A 745 17.89 19.78 -18.89
N LEU A 746 16.89 18.89 -18.95
CA LEU A 746 16.91 17.63 -18.17
C LEU A 746 17.87 16.59 -18.77
N LEU A 747 17.99 16.53 -20.10
CA LEU A 747 19.03 15.73 -20.77
C LEU A 747 20.43 16.15 -20.29
N CYS A 748 20.78 17.43 -20.42
CA CYS A 748 22.12 17.93 -20.09
C CYS A 748 22.42 17.97 -18.58
N ARG A 749 21.44 18.29 -17.72
CA ARG A 749 21.67 18.44 -16.26
C ARG A 749 21.44 17.19 -15.44
N THR A 750 20.75 16.18 -15.97
CA THR A 750 20.34 14.99 -15.20
C THR A 750 20.82 13.70 -15.86
N LEU A 751 20.46 13.45 -17.13
CA LEU A 751 20.80 12.19 -17.81
C LEU A 751 22.30 12.06 -18.14
N VAL A 752 22.95 13.12 -18.66
CA VAL A 752 24.40 13.07 -18.96
C VAL A 752 25.25 12.84 -17.70
N PRO A 753 25.05 13.54 -16.56
CA PRO A 753 25.77 13.20 -15.32
C PRO A 753 25.54 11.75 -14.86
N MET A 754 24.31 11.25 -14.90
CA MET A 754 24.02 9.86 -14.50
C MET A 754 24.70 8.82 -15.39
N SER A 755 24.82 9.04 -16.70
CA SER A 755 25.50 8.08 -17.59
C SER A 755 27.00 7.94 -17.27
N THR A 756 27.67 9.02 -16.85
CA THR A 756 29.07 8.96 -16.38
C THR A 756 29.22 8.17 -15.07
N MET A 757 28.22 8.21 -14.19
CA MET A 757 28.20 7.50 -12.90
C MET A 757 27.67 6.06 -13.00
N ALA A 758 27.08 5.65 -14.13
CA ALA A 758 26.43 4.35 -14.32
C ALA A 758 27.36 3.13 -14.18
N SER A 759 28.68 3.34 -14.13
CA SER A 759 29.68 2.31 -13.81
C SER A 759 29.61 1.84 -12.34
N GLN A 760 28.91 2.56 -11.46
CA GLN A 760 28.75 2.19 -10.05
C GLN A 760 27.71 1.07 -9.85
N ALA A 761 27.98 0.16 -8.92
CA ALA A 761 27.10 -0.97 -8.60
C ALA A 761 25.86 -0.63 -7.75
N ASN A 762 25.49 0.65 -7.63
CA ASN A 762 24.34 1.09 -6.81
C ASN A 762 23.02 0.85 -7.57
N GLN A 763 22.41 -0.30 -7.32
CA GLN A 763 21.17 -0.74 -7.99
C GLN A 763 19.98 0.24 -7.85
N LEU A 764 19.91 1.05 -6.78
CA LEU A 764 18.84 2.04 -6.62
C LEU A 764 19.04 3.24 -7.56
N GLN A 765 20.28 3.72 -7.70
CA GLN A 765 20.63 4.78 -8.67
C GLN A 765 20.52 4.28 -10.13
N LEU A 766 20.86 3.02 -10.40
CA LEU A 766 20.63 2.41 -11.73
C LEU A 766 19.13 2.31 -12.06
N ALA A 767 18.26 2.07 -11.07
CA ALA A 767 16.81 2.10 -11.23
C ALA A 767 16.24 3.52 -11.42
N LEU A 768 16.87 4.53 -10.82
CA LEU A 768 16.56 5.95 -11.07
C LEU A 768 16.93 6.36 -12.51
N PHE A 769 18.13 5.98 -12.96
CA PHE A 769 18.56 6.20 -14.34
C PHE A 769 17.63 5.48 -15.34
N GLU A 770 17.20 4.26 -15.04
CA GLU A 770 16.18 3.54 -15.83
C GLU A 770 14.85 4.33 -15.91
N GLY A 771 14.38 4.90 -14.80
CA GLY A 771 13.16 5.71 -14.76
C GLY A 771 13.23 6.95 -15.65
N TYR A 772 14.33 7.70 -15.60
CA TYR A 772 14.54 8.85 -16.48
C TYR A 772 14.70 8.45 -17.96
N LEU A 773 15.45 7.39 -18.27
CA LEU A 773 15.57 6.88 -19.64
C LEU A 773 14.22 6.48 -20.23
N ARG A 774 13.37 5.80 -19.45
CA ARG A 774 12.01 5.42 -19.84
C ARG A 774 11.13 6.61 -20.18
N SER A 775 11.28 7.75 -19.49
CA SER A 775 10.54 8.97 -19.84
C SER A 775 10.98 9.54 -21.20
N MET A 776 12.29 9.59 -21.44
CA MET A 776 12.86 10.15 -22.67
C MET A 776 12.92 9.18 -23.85
N ALA A 777 12.42 7.95 -23.68
CA ALA A 777 12.28 6.94 -24.74
C ALA A 777 11.08 7.21 -25.70
N THR A 778 10.82 8.48 -26.00
CA THR A 778 9.67 8.98 -26.75
C THR A 778 10.11 9.84 -27.94
N ALA A 779 9.40 9.75 -29.06
CA ALA A 779 9.72 10.51 -30.28
C ALA A 779 9.60 12.04 -30.05
N SER A 780 8.69 12.47 -29.16
CA SER A 780 8.57 13.86 -28.70
C SER A 780 9.85 14.34 -28.00
N ALA A 781 10.44 13.54 -27.11
CA ALA A 781 11.67 13.89 -26.42
C ALA A 781 12.86 14.00 -27.39
N ALA A 782 12.97 13.10 -28.37
CA ALA A 782 13.99 13.19 -29.43
C ALA A 782 13.77 14.40 -30.37
N ASN A 783 12.51 14.77 -30.63
CA ASN A 783 12.16 15.95 -31.43
C ASN A 783 12.34 17.29 -30.68
N ALA A 784 12.46 17.27 -29.35
CA ALA A 784 12.81 18.47 -28.57
C ALA A 784 14.30 18.87 -28.69
N VAL A 785 15.18 17.94 -29.07
CA VAL A 785 16.63 18.16 -29.17
C VAL A 785 17.01 18.73 -30.54
N THR A 786 18.01 19.61 -30.61
CA THR A 786 18.64 19.98 -31.89
C THR A 786 19.48 18.81 -32.41
N ASP A 787 19.59 18.67 -33.73
CA ASP A 787 20.15 17.46 -34.33
C ASP A 787 21.65 17.25 -34.04
N GLU A 788 22.40 18.34 -33.86
CA GLU A 788 23.79 18.30 -33.39
C GLU A 788 23.92 17.76 -31.95
N LEU A 789 23.08 18.23 -31.02
CA LEU A 789 23.08 17.77 -29.63
C LEU A 789 22.52 16.35 -29.52
N MET A 790 21.62 15.94 -30.42
CA MET A 790 21.09 14.58 -30.46
C MET A 790 22.21 13.59 -30.83
N LEU A 791 23.03 13.86 -31.86
CA LEU A 791 24.14 12.99 -32.24
C LEU A 791 25.14 12.75 -31.11
N GLN A 792 25.40 13.75 -30.28
CA GLN A 792 26.26 13.61 -29.10
C GLN A 792 25.54 12.94 -27.92
N HIS A 793 24.54 13.62 -27.34
CA HIS A 793 23.97 13.20 -26.05
C HIS A 793 23.26 11.86 -26.11
N TRP A 794 22.66 11.48 -27.25
CA TRP A 794 21.98 10.19 -27.35
C TRP A 794 22.96 9.01 -27.28
N VAL A 795 24.20 9.18 -27.78
CA VAL A 795 25.28 8.17 -27.65
C VAL A 795 25.86 8.18 -26.24
N ASP A 796 26.19 9.38 -25.71
CA ASP A 796 26.75 9.56 -24.35
C ASP A 796 25.83 9.01 -23.24
N ILE A 797 24.51 8.98 -23.48
CA ILE A 797 23.51 8.45 -22.55
C ILE A 797 23.22 6.97 -22.81
N ALA A 798 23.01 6.55 -24.08
CA ALA A 798 22.60 5.18 -24.39
C ALA A 798 23.71 4.15 -24.18
N VAL A 799 24.95 4.45 -24.59
CA VAL A 799 26.05 3.46 -24.55
C VAL A 799 26.36 2.98 -23.11
N PRO A 800 26.49 3.85 -22.09
CA PRO A 800 26.70 3.40 -20.70
C PRO A 800 25.50 2.67 -20.08
N ALA A 801 24.27 2.94 -20.55
CA ALA A 801 23.07 2.24 -20.09
C ALA A 801 22.97 0.82 -20.70
N VAL A 802 23.18 0.69 -22.02
CA VAL A 802 23.11 -0.58 -22.76
C VAL A 802 24.22 -1.54 -22.36
N THR A 803 25.45 -1.04 -22.19
CA THR A 803 26.62 -1.88 -21.82
C THR A 803 26.69 -2.22 -20.32
N ASN A 804 25.69 -1.81 -19.53
CA ASN A 804 25.68 -1.98 -18.09
C ASN A 804 25.52 -3.44 -17.65
N ARG A 805 26.52 -3.98 -16.95
CA ARG A 805 26.52 -5.38 -16.48
C ARG A 805 25.69 -5.62 -15.22
N HIS A 806 25.17 -4.58 -14.56
CA HIS A 806 24.47 -4.68 -13.26
C HIS A 806 22.95 -4.66 -13.37
N SER A 807 22.37 -4.14 -14.47
CA SER A 807 20.91 -4.16 -14.70
C SER A 807 20.53 -4.37 -16.16
N VAL A 808 19.90 -5.52 -16.44
CA VAL A 808 19.27 -5.82 -17.75
C VAL A 808 18.07 -4.89 -18.03
N ALA A 809 17.37 -4.44 -16.99
CA ALA A 809 16.23 -3.54 -17.15
C ALA A 809 16.69 -2.13 -17.58
N LEU A 810 17.83 -1.67 -17.06
CA LEU A 810 18.52 -0.46 -17.53
C LEU A 810 18.99 -0.61 -18.98
N ALA A 811 19.60 -1.75 -19.34
CA ALA A 811 20.05 -1.99 -20.71
C ALA A 811 18.90 -1.97 -21.73
N ASN A 812 17.74 -2.52 -21.36
CA ASN A 812 16.52 -2.45 -22.19
C ASN A 812 15.98 -1.01 -22.29
N ALA A 813 15.98 -0.24 -21.20
CA ALA A 813 15.57 1.17 -21.22
C ALA A 813 16.53 2.05 -22.05
N GLY A 814 17.83 1.76 -22.01
CA GLY A 814 18.82 2.36 -22.92
C GLY A 814 18.59 2.00 -24.38
N HIS A 815 18.04 0.80 -24.66
CA HIS A 815 17.63 0.43 -26.02
C HIS A 815 16.37 1.16 -26.48
N ASP A 816 15.33 1.20 -25.65
CA ASP A 816 14.09 1.95 -25.91
C ASP A 816 14.39 3.44 -26.14
N PHE A 817 15.30 4.01 -25.34
CA PHE A 817 15.82 5.37 -25.51
C PHE A 817 16.54 5.53 -26.86
N LEU A 818 17.52 4.69 -27.20
CA LEU A 818 18.20 4.75 -28.51
C LEU A 818 17.21 4.64 -29.68
N ILE A 819 16.16 3.82 -29.55
CA ILE A 819 15.11 3.68 -30.56
C ILE A 819 14.24 4.92 -30.72
N ALA A 820 14.09 5.76 -29.69
CA ALA A 820 13.34 7.01 -29.81
C ALA A 820 13.95 7.98 -30.84
N ALA A 821 15.27 7.96 -31.06
CA ALA A 821 15.92 8.71 -32.13
C ALA A 821 15.54 8.20 -33.53
N PHE A 822 15.36 6.88 -33.74
CA PHE A 822 14.85 6.35 -35.01
C PHE A 822 13.35 6.66 -35.17
N ARG A 823 12.55 6.55 -34.10
CA ARG A 823 11.12 6.91 -34.07
C ARG A 823 10.82 8.40 -34.28
N ALA A 824 11.83 9.26 -34.17
CA ALA A 824 11.71 10.68 -34.48
C ALA A 824 11.61 10.96 -35.98
N GLU A 825 11.95 9.98 -36.84
CA GLU A 825 11.97 10.07 -38.31
C GLU A 825 12.87 11.22 -38.87
N LYS A 826 13.77 11.75 -38.01
CA LYS A 826 14.73 12.82 -38.31
C LYS A 826 15.77 12.38 -39.35
N TYR A 827 16.21 13.33 -40.19
CA TYR A 827 17.19 13.08 -41.25
C TYR A 827 18.56 12.62 -40.73
N VAL A 828 18.96 12.98 -39.50
CA VAL A 828 20.21 12.49 -38.87
C VAL A 828 20.13 11.06 -38.33
N SER A 829 18.93 10.47 -38.20
CA SER A 829 18.76 9.18 -37.53
C SER A 829 19.50 7.99 -38.18
N PRO A 830 19.73 7.91 -39.51
CA PRO A 830 20.60 6.89 -40.12
C PRO A 830 22.05 6.90 -39.60
N LEU A 831 22.53 8.01 -39.03
CA LEU A 831 23.91 8.14 -38.54
C LEU A 831 24.18 7.37 -37.24
N PHE A 832 23.15 7.00 -36.47
CA PHE A 832 23.31 6.14 -35.29
C PHE A 832 23.48 4.65 -35.64
N VAL A 833 23.22 4.25 -36.89
CA VAL A 833 23.18 2.84 -37.29
C VAL A 833 24.53 2.10 -37.12
N PRO A 834 25.70 2.68 -37.44
CA PRO A 834 26.99 2.03 -37.15
C PRO A 834 27.18 1.74 -35.66
N THR A 835 26.82 2.66 -34.77
CA THR A 835 26.84 2.48 -33.31
C THR A 835 25.84 1.42 -32.87
N TYR A 836 24.64 1.42 -33.47
CA TYR A 836 23.59 0.44 -33.17
C TYR A 836 24.01 -0.98 -33.54
N ILE A 837 24.65 -1.17 -34.70
CA ILE A 837 25.24 -2.45 -35.11
C ILE A 837 26.37 -2.84 -34.14
N ALA A 838 27.32 -1.94 -33.86
CA ALA A 838 28.45 -2.24 -32.97
C ALA A 838 28.03 -2.62 -31.53
N LEU A 839 26.91 -2.09 -31.03
CA LEU A 839 26.36 -2.44 -29.71
C LEU A 839 25.66 -3.81 -29.68
N TYR A 840 24.85 -4.12 -30.69
CA TYR A 840 23.92 -5.25 -30.66
C TYR A 840 24.30 -6.43 -31.55
N ILE A 841 25.21 -6.26 -32.51
CA ILE A 841 25.58 -7.26 -33.51
C ILE A 841 27.11 -7.38 -33.53
N PRO A 842 27.71 -8.21 -32.65
CA PRO A 842 29.15 -8.38 -32.60
C PRO A 842 29.64 -9.15 -33.84
N THR A 843 30.48 -8.49 -34.65
CA THR A 843 31.04 -9.05 -35.89
C THR A 843 32.47 -9.59 -35.74
N VAL A 844 33.09 -9.49 -34.56
CA VAL A 844 34.47 -9.95 -34.27
C VAL A 844 34.52 -10.67 -32.92
N ASP A 845 35.20 -11.82 -32.89
CA ASP A 845 35.53 -12.68 -31.74
C ASP A 845 34.35 -13.05 -30.80
N ILE A 846 33.49 -13.93 -31.30
CA ILE A 846 32.60 -14.76 -30.46
C ILE A 846 33.45 -15.82 -29.73
N HIS A 847 34.03 -15.42 -28.59
CA HIS A 847 34.67 -16.29 -27.59
C HIS A 847 35.98 -17.02 -27.98
N SER A 848 36.94 -16.33 -28.59
CA SER A 848 38.32 -16.82 -28.68
C SER A 848 39.01 -16.86 -27.30
N THR A 849 39.05 -18.03 -26.65
CA THR A 849 39.80 -18.25 -25.39
C THR A 849 41.31 -18.42 -25.60
N THR A 850 41.77 -18.57 -26.84
CA THR A 850 43.17 -18.61 -27.25
C THR A 850 43.68 -17.20 -27.55
N GLY A 851 44.70 -16.75 -26.80
CA GLY A 851 45.21 -15.37 -26.84
C GLY A 851 46.01 -15.00 -28.10
N SER A 852 45.35 -14.89 -29.25
CA SER A 852 45.86 -14.16 -30.42
C SER A 852 45.44 -12.69 -30.36
N ALA A 853 46.22 -11.79 -30.98
CA ALA A 853 46.01 -10.34 -30.94
C ALA A 853 44.96 -9.85 -31.96
N GLY A 854 43.78 -10.48 -31.97
CA GLY A 854 42.60 -10.01 -32.71
C GLY A 854 42.07 -8.68 -32.16
N GLN A 855 41.38 -7.90 -33.00
CA GLN A 855 40.74 -6.65 -32.56
C GLN A 855 39.57 -6.97 -31.63
N ARG A 856 39.77 -6.74 -30.32
CA ARG A 856 38.70 -6.86 -29.31
C ARG A 856 37.48 -6.03 -29.71
N SER A 857 36.30 -6.62 -29.58
CA SER A 857 35.00 -5.92 -29.71
C SER A 857 35.02 -4.58 -28.95
N THR A 858 34.52 -3.53 -29.62
CA THR A 858 34.44 -2.16 -29.08
C THR A 858 33.62 -2.09 -27.78
N TYR A 859 32.66 -2.98 -27.62
CA TYR A 859 31.75 -3.02 -26.47
C TYR A 859 31.72 -4.42 -25.82
N PRO A 860 31.45 -4.50 -24.50
CA PRO A 860 31.32 -5.78 -23.80
C PRO A 860 30.09 -6.57 -24.28
N PRO A 861 30.14 -7.92 -24.26
CA PRO A 861 29.02 -8.74 -24.70
C PRO A 861 27.77 -8.52 -23.86
N LEU A 862 26.63 -8.35 -24.54
CA LEU A 862 25.33 -8.11 -23.90
C LEU A 862 24.67 -9.40 -23.41
N SER A 863 23.69 -9.26 -22.51
CA SER A 863 22.88 -10.39 -22.05
C SER A 863 21.95 -10.91 -23.16
N VAL A 864 21.73 -12.23 -23.21
CA VAL A 864 20.73 -12.87 -24.10
C VAL A 864 19.37 -12.18 -23.99
N SER A 865 18.95 -11.81 -22.78
CA SER A 865 17.71 -11.08 -22.51
C SER A 865 17.64 -9.68 -23.15
N ALA A 866 18.76 -8.98 -23.30
CA ALA A 866 18.82 -7.70 -24.01
C ALA A 866 18.80 -7.92 -25.54
N ILE A 867 19.42 -8.99 -26.02
CA ILE A 867 19.42 -9.36 -27.45
C ILE A 867 18.02 -9.85 -27.89
N GLN A 868 17.28 -10.53 -27.00
CA GLN A 868 15.86 -10.86 -27.18
C GLN A 868 14.92 -9.63 -27.08
N HIS A 869 15.36 -8.52 -26.48
CA HIS A 869 14.66 -7.22 -26.56
C HIS A 869 14.95 -6.53 -27.89
N PHE A 870 16.23 -6.48 -28.28
CA PHE A 870 16.67 -6.04 -29.59
C PHE A 870 15.91 -6.72 -30.74
N ALA A 871 15.81 -8.06 -30.73
CA ALA A 871 15.12 -8.84 -31.76
C ALA A 871 13.66 -8.43 -31.98
N ARG A 872 12.93 -8.08 -30.89
CA ARG A 872 11.53 -7.62 -30.96
C ARG A 872 11.40 -6.17 -31.44
N MET A 873 12.46 -5.39 -31.26
CA MET A 873 12.44 -3.93 -31.40
C MET A 873 13.14 -3.42 -32.68
N VAL A 874 14.02 -4.23 -33.30
CA VAL A 874 14.80 -3.87 -34.49
C VAL A 874 13.92 -3.43 -35.67
N ARG A 875 12.75 -4.05 -35.88
CA ARG A 875 11.75 -3.58 -36.85
C ARG A 875 11.38 -2.11 -36.64
N THR A 876 11.20 -1.67 -35.39
CA THR A 876 10.80 -0.29 -35.09
C THR A 876 11.93 0.70 -35.39
N ALA A 877 13.19 0.29 -35.18
CA ALA A 877 14.35 1.08 -35.59
C ALA A 877 14.39 1.22 -37.13
N CYS A 878 14.35 0.09 -37.85
CA CYS A 878 14.41 0.08 -39.32
C CYS A 878 13.23 0.84 -39.96
N HIS A 879 12.01 0.71 -39.41
CA HIS A 879 10.82 1.40 -39.92
C HIS A 879 10.90 2.92 -39.77
N GLY A 880 11.45 3.43 -38.66
CA GLY A 880 11.72 4.85 -38.48
C GLY A 880 12.82 5.36 -39.43
N ILE A 881 13.88 4.56 -39.64
CA ILE A 881 14.94 4.86 -40.61
C ILE A 881 14.37 4.94 -42.03
N GLU A 882 13.50 4.02 -42.45
CA GLU A 882 12.87 4.00 -43.79
C GLU A 882 12.10 5.29 -44.15
N ARG A 883 11.70 6.10 -43.17
CA ARG A 883 10.95 7.36 -43.36
C ARG A 883 11.78 8.63 -43.26
N CYS A 884 13.05 8.54 -42.86
CA CYS A 884 13.94 9.70 -42.76
C CYS A 884 14.09 10.43 -44.12
N ASP A 885 13.99 11.76 -44.13
CA ASP A 885 14.21 12.56 -45.35
C ASP A 885 15.66 12.43 -45.85
N SER A 886 15.83 11.67 -46.94
CA SER A 886 17.11 11.48 -47.61
C SER A 886 17.67 12.75 -48.25
N THR A 887 16.82 13.75 -48.55
CA THR A 887 17.25 15.02 -49.18
C THR A 887 17.84 15.99 -48.17
N ALA A 888 17.26 16.11 -46.97
CA ALA A 888 17.86 16.85 -45.86
C ALA A 888 19.20 16.24 -45.40
N LEU A 889 19.31 14.91 -45.37
CA LEU A 889 20.57 14.23 -45.06
C LEU A 889 21.64 14.46 -46.14
N ALA A 890 21.28 14.52 -47.42
CA ALA A 890 22.21 14.87 -48.49
C ALA A 890 22.77 16.30 -48.34
N ARG A 891 21.90 17.29 -48.12
CA ARG A 891 22.28 18.71 -47.96
C ARG A 891 23.33 18.93 -46.87
N LEU A 892 23.19 18.25 -45.72
CA LEU A 892 24.16 18.29 -44.61
C LEU A 892 25.59 17.86 -45.02
N PHE A 893 25.75 17.07 -46.10
CA PHE A 893 27.05 16.69 -46.66
C PHE A 893 27.50 17.53 -47.87
N GLU A 894 26.63 18.38 -48.41
CA GLU A 894 26.84 19.25 -49.57
C GLU A 894 27.22 20.68 -49.15
N ASP A 895 26.58 21.25 -48.12
CA ASP A 895 26.91 22.59 -47.59
C ASP A 895 28.38 22.71 -47.12
N GLY A 896 29.02 21.58 -46.79
CA GLY A 896 30.45 21.50 -46.46
C GLY A 896 31.40 21.40 -47.68
N ALA A 897 30.95 21.69 -48.90
CA ALA A 897 31.75 21.52 -50.13
C ALA A 897 31.77 22.73 -51.08
N GLY A 898 30.99 23.80 -50.82
CA GLY A 898 30.70 24.83 -51.82
C GLY A 898 31.25 26.25 -51.57
N SER A 899 32.00 26.51 -50.50
CA SER A 899 32.29 27.89 -50.03
C SER A 899 33.76 28.20 -49.71
N GLU A 900 34.67 27.91 -50.64
CA GLU A 900 35.95 28.64 -50.74
C GLU A 900 35.76 29.86 -51.65
N GLY A 901 34.92 30.84 -51.24
CA GLY A 901 34.41 31.81 -52.22
C GLY A 901 33.78 33.13 -51.78
N ASP A 902 33.50 33.40 -50.50
CA ASP A 902 33.48 34.79 -50.01
C ASP A 902 33.55 34.89 -48.48
N ALA A 903 34.13 35.99 -47.98
CA ALA A 903 34.48 36.14 -46.56
C ALA A 903 33.80 37.36 -45.91
N THR A 904 32.49 37.29 -45.66
CA THR A 904 31.80 38.20 -44.71
C THR A 904 30.46 37.65 -44.21
N MET A 905 30.45 37.03 -43.01
CA MET A 905 29.40 37.05 -41.96
C MET A 905 29.57 35.85 -40.99
N PRO A 906 30.26 36.03 -39.83
CA PRO A 906 30.54 34.93 -38.91
C PRO A 906 29.39 34.68 -37.91
N THR A 907 28.44 33.81 -38.27
CA THR A 907 27.39 33.33 -37.35
C THR A 907 27.06 31.85 -37.56
N LEU A 908 27.23 31.04 -36.51
CA LEU A 908 26.65 29.70 -36.35
C LEU A 908 26.97 28.65 -37.45
N ALA A 909 28.21 28.62 -37.94
CA ALA A 909 28.74 27.41 -38.60
C ALA A 909 28.82 26.26 -37.58
N SER A 910 28.28 25.09 -37.94
CA SER A 910 27.91 24.02 -36.99
C SER A 910 29.09 23.29 -36.33
N ALA A 911 28.84 22.77 -35.12
CA ALA A 911 29.75 21.83 -34.47
C ALA A 911 29.85 20.52 -35.26
N ALA A 912 28.78 20.15 -36.00
CA ALA A 912 28.82 19.07 -36.98
C ALA A 912 29.91 19.28 -38.06
N VAL A 913 30.03 20.47 -38.66
CA VAL A 913 31.13 20.77 -39.62
C VAL A 913 32.50 20.70 -38.92
N ALA A 914 32.61 21.21 -37.69
CA ALA A 914 33.84 21.14 -36.87
C ALA A 914 34.19 19.72 -36.34
N TYR A 915 33.29 18.75 -36.48
CA TYR A 915 33.53 17.33 -36.24
C TYR A 915 33.86 16.59 -37.55
N MET A 916 33.10 16.85 -38.62
CA MET A 916 33.31 16.28 -39.96
C MET A 916 34.69 16.60 -40.53
N SER A 917 35.25 17.78 -40.23
CA SER A 917 36.61 18.16 -40.62
C SER A 917 37.71 17.31 -39.96
N LYS A 918 37.44 16.74 -38.77
CA LYS A 918 38.36 15.86 -38.02
C LYS A 918 38.35 14.41 -38.52
N LEU A 919 37.34 14.01 -39.29
CA LEU A 919 37.23 12.67 -39.87
C LEU A 919 38.15 12.51 -41.08
N SER A 920 38.68 11.29 -41.28
CA SER A 920 39.53 10.99 -42.43
C SER A 920 38.79 11.13 -43.76
N PRO A 921 39.48 11.36 -44.90
CA PRO A 921 38.84 11.42 -46.20
C PRO A 921 38.02 10.15 -46.53
N ALA A 922 38.50 8.98 -46.11
CA ALA A 922 37.78 7.71 -46.27
C ALA A 922 36.50 7.65 -45.40
N GLN A 923 36.55 8.12 -44.16
CA GLN A 923 35.37 8.20 -43.28
C GLN A 923 34.32 9.17 -43.83
N ARG A 924 34.74 10.35 -44.33
CA ARG A 924 33.83 11.31 -45.02
C ARG A 924 33.23 10.71 -46.29
N ALA A 925 34.01 9.98 -47.09
CA ALA A 925 33.52 9.29 -48.28
C ALA A 925 32.60 8.09 -47.98
N ALA A 926 32.70 7.49 -46.79
CA ALA A 926 31.76 6.48 -46.31
C ALA A 926 30.44 7.10 -45.81
N LEU A 927 30.51 8.17 -45.00
CA LEU A 927 29.33 8.87 -44.49
C LEU A 927 28.45 9.44 -45.61
N ARG A 928 29.07 9.98 -46.67
CA ARG A 928 28.36 10.42 -47.90
C ARG A 928 27.60 9.31 -48.65
N LYS A 929 27.76 8.04 -48.28
CA LYS A 929 27.01 6.90 -48.86
C LYS A 929 25.89 6.39 -47.95
N VAL A 930 25.71 6.97 -46.76
CA VAL A 930 24.66 6.60 -45.81
C VAL A 930 23.33 7.20 -46.25
N THR A 931 22.58 6.46 -47.06
CA THR A 931 21.15 6.71 -47.29
C THR A 931 20.31 5.92 -46.28
N PRO A 932 19.04 6.32 -46.04
CA PRO A 932 18.10 5.53 -45.23
C PRO A 932 18.05 4.03 -45.60
N THR A 933 17.90 3.73 -46.89
CA THR A 933 17.87 2.34 -47.40
C THR A 933 19.20 1.62 -47.18
N ASN A 934 20.33 2.27 -47.45
CA ASN A 934 21.66 1.67 -47.24
C ASN A 934 21.91 1.36 -45.76
N ALA A 935 21.43 2.22 -44.85
CA ALA A 935 21.56 2.01 -43.42
C ALA A 935 20.74 0.80 -42.94
N VAL A 936 19.52 0.60 -43.43
CA VAL A 936 18.73 -0.60 -43.12
C VAL A 936 19.37 -1.86 -43.73
N LEU A 937 19.87 -1.80 -44.98
CA LEU A 937 20.60 -2.91 -45.62
C LEU A 937 21.89 -3.30 -44.87
N LEU A 938 22.54 -2.34 -44.19
CA LEU A 938 23.69 -2.59 -43.32
C LEU A 938 23.30 -3.40 -42.08
N VAL A 939 22.15 -3.10 -41.45
CA VAL A 939 21.61 -3.88 -40.32
C VAL A 939 21.25 -5.31 -40.76
N VAL A 940 20.56 -5.46 -41.90
CA VAL A 940 20.19 -6.79 -42.43
C VAL A 940 21.44 -7.64 -42.73
N SER A 941 22.46 -7.03 -43.34
CA SER A 941 23.69 -7.75 -43.69
C SER A 941 24.50 -8.12 -42.44
N ALA A 942 24.65 -7.21 -41.47
CA ALA A 942 25.33 -7.52 -40.21
C ALA A 942 24.61 -8.63 -39.41
N LEU A 943 23.27 -8.65 -39.40
CA LEU A 943 22.49 -9.75 -38.80
C LEU A 943 22.76 -11.09 -39.48
N PHE A 944 22.79 -11.12 -40.81
CA PHE A 944 23.11 -12.32 -41.59
C PHE A 944 24.55 -12.79 -41.30
N ASP A 945 25.54 -11.91 -41.36
CA ASP A 945 26.94 -12.24 -41.09
C ASP A 945 27.13 -12.77 -39.66
N CYS A 946 26.46 -12.18 -38.67
CA CYS A 946 26.48 -12.63 -37.28
C CYS A 946 25.81 -14.01 -37.09
N LEU A 947 24.72 -14.29 -37.81
CA LEU A 947 24.05 -15.60 -37.80
C LEU A 947 24.94 -16.69 -38.43
N CYS A 948 25.61 -16.38 -39.53
CA CYS A 948 26.58 -17.28 -40.18
C CYS A 948 27.80 -17.55 -39.27
N LEU A 949 28.32 -16.52 -38.59
CA LEU A 949 29.38 -16.67 -37.59
C LEU A 949 28.94 -17.54 -36.40
N LEU A 950 27.76 -17.28 -35.84
CA LEU A 950 27.20 -18.07 -34.74
C LEU A 950 27.07 -19.55 -35.13
N TRP A 951 26.51 -19.85 -36.30
CA TRP A 951 26.38 -21.21 -36.81
C TRP A 951 27.73 -21.91 -36.94
N ASN A 952 28.70 -21.27 -37.62
CA ASN A 952 30.04 -21.82 -37.81
C ASN A 952 30.83 -21.97 -36.49
N SER A 953 30.46 -21.22 -35.44
CA SER A 953 31.14 -21.22 -34.13
C SER A 953 30.69 -22.34 -33.16
N THR A 954 29.90 -23.32 -33.60
CA THR A 954 29.30 -24.35 -32.71
C THR A 954 29.82 -25.80 -32.86
N PRO A 955 31.14 -26.08 -32.71
CA PRO A 955 31.64 -27.44 -32.50
C PRO A 955 31.36 -27.92 -31.05
N GLY A 956 30.08 -28.01 -30.70
CA GLY A 956 29.59 -28.39 -29.37
C GLY A 956 28.32 -27.62 -28.97
N TYR A 957 27.37 -28.32 -28.33
CA TYR A 957 26.07 -27.78 -27.90
C TYR A 957 26.18 -26.78 -26.73
N VAL A 958 26.67 -25.57 -26.99
CA VAL A 958 26.65 -24.46 -26.02
C VAL A 958 25.30 -23.76 -26.10
N LYS A 959 24.41 -24.03 -25.13
CA LYS A 959 23.04 -23.49 -25.06
C LYS A 959 22.95 -21.97 -25.30
N VAL A 960 23.93 -21.20 -24.79
CA VAL A 960 23.97 -19.74 -24.97
C VAL A 960 24.08 -19.33 -26.44
N ALA A 961 24.87 -20.04 -27.26
CA ALA A 961 24.99 -19.76 -28.68
C ALA A 961 23.68 -20.06 -29.43
N GLN A 962 22.96 -21.11 -29.03
CA GLN A 962 21.63 -21.43 -29.55
C GLN A 962 20.60 -20.35 -29.16
N ASP A 963 20.54 -19.95 -27.89
CA ASP A 963 19.64 -18.90 -27.41
C ASP A 963 19.91 -17.54 -28.12
N LEU A 964 21.16 -17.26 -28.48
CA LEU A 964 21.57 -16.09 -29.28
C LEU A 964 21.16 -16.22 -30.75
N PHE A 965 21.43 -17.34 -31.41
CA PHE A 965 21.06 -17.57 -32.81
C PHE A 965 19.54 -17.42 -33.00
N VAL A 966 18.73 -18.04 -32.12
CA VAL A 966 17.27 -17.90 -32.13
C VAL A 966 16.83 -16.44 -31.99
N ALA A 967 17.50 -15.65 -31.15
CA ALA A 967 17.19 -14.23 -30.98
C ALA A 967 17.53 -13.40 -32.23
N TYR A 968 18.72 -13.55 -32.81
CA TYR A 968 19.08 -12.81 -34.03
C TYR A 968 18.25 -13.23 -35.25
N PHE A 969 17.91 -14.52 -35.37
CA PHE A 969 17.05 -15.02 -36.45
C PHE A 969 15.61 -14.49 -36.31
N SER A 970 15.07 -14.44 -35.09
CA SER A 970 13.80 -13.74 -34.80
C SER A 970 13.86 -12.26 -35.20
N GLY A 971 14.98 -11.59 -34.91
CA GLY A 971 15.25 -10.21 -35.34
C GLY A 971 15.22 -10.04 -36.86
N LEU A 972 15.94 -10.89 -37.60
CA LEU A 972 15.96 -10.89 -39.07
C LEU A 972 14.56 -11.14 -39.66
N CYS A 973 13.82 -12.12 -39.14
CA CYS A 973 12.45 -12.40 -39.55
C CYS A 973 11.53 -11.18 -39.35
N ASN A 974 11.67 -10.45 -38.24
CA ASN A 974 10.85 -9.27 -37.98
C ASN A 974 11.07 -8.12 -38.99
N LEU A 975 12.14 -8.18 -39.81
CA LEU A 975 12.39 -7.26 -40.94
C LEU A 975 11.69 -7.65 -42.25
N LEU A 976 11.00 -8.81 -42.31
CA LEU A 976 10.04 -9.11 -43.39
C LEU A 976 8.85 -8.14 -43.42
N GLN A 977 8.69 -7.35 -42.36
CA GLN A 977 7.63 -6.34 -42.21
C GLN A 977 8.16 -4.90 -42.36
N CYS A 978 9.30 -4.72 -43.07
CA CYS A 978 9.78 -3.46 -43.60
C CYS A 978 9.00 -3.04 -44.86
N THR A 979 9.19 -1.80 -45.32
CA THR A 979 8.43 -1.22 -46.45
C THR A 979 9.23 -1.12 -47.74
N SER A 980 10.56 -1.05 -47.68
CA SER A 980 11.43 -0.87 -48.84
C SER A 980 11.68 -2.18 -49.59
N THR A 981 11.27 -2.26 -50.86
CA THR A 981 11.47 -3.43 -51.74
C THR A 981 12.90 -4.00 -51.73
N PRO A 982 14.00 -3.23 -51.89
CA PRO A 982 15.36 -3.79 -51.82
C PRO A 982 15.73 -4.34 -50.44
N VAL A 983 15.20 -3.77 -49.35
CA VAL A 983 15.37 -4.32 -47.99
C VAL A 983 14.67 -5.66 -47.89
N LEU A 984 13.40 -5.73 -48.30
CA LEU A 984 12.61 -6.97 -48.27
C LEU A 984 13.26 -8.08 -49.11
N GLN A 985 13.75 -7.77 -50.32
CA GLN A 985 14.47 -8.72 -51.16
C GLN A 985 15.74 -9.25 -50.47
N ARG A 986 16.52 -8.38 -49.82
CA ARG A 986 17.72 -8.79 -49.07
C ARG A 986 17.37 -9.64 -47.84
N VAL A 987 16.33 -9.29 -47.09
CA VAL A 987 15.85 -10.09 -45.93
C VAL A 987 15.37 -11.48 -46.38
N CYS A 988 14.57 -11.56 -47.45
CA CYS A 988 14.11 -12.83 -48.02
C CYS A 988 15.31 -13.70 -48.43
N ALA A 989 16.28 -13.14 -49.16
CA ALA A 989 17.49 -13.86 -49.56
C ALA A 989 18.34 -14.33 -48.36
N SER A 990 18.47 -13.51 -47.31
CA SER A 990 19.21 -13.89 -46.09
C SER A 990 18.52 -14.98 -45.28
N ILE A 991 17.19 -14.97 -45.16
CA ILE A 991 16.44 -16.06 -44.50
C ILE A 991 16.51 -17.34 -45.34
N GLU A 992 16.36 -17.22 -46.67
CA GLU A 992 16.45 -18.35 -47.59
C GLU A 992 17.83 -19.03 -47.54
N ALA A 993 18.92 -18.27 -47.54
CA ALA A 993 20.27 -18.84 -47.40
C ALA A 993 20.47 -19.53 -46.04
N ILE A 994 19.95 -18.98 -44.94
CA ILE A 994 20.04 -19.62 -43.62
C ILE A 994 19.26 -20.94 -43.60
N GLU A 995 18.00 -20.94 -44.03
CA GLU A 995 17.14 -22.14 -44.01
C GLU A 995 17.59 -23.22 -45.01
N VAL A 996 17.98 -22.84 -46.23
CA VAL A 996 18.26 -23.79 -47.33
C VAL A 996 19.72 -24.26 -47.35
N GLU A 997 20.68 -23.39 -47.00
CA GLU A 997 22.11 -23.69 -47.13
C GLU A 997 22.76 -24.01 -45.77
N HIS A 998 22.56 -23.16 -44.76
CA HIS A 998 23.23 -23.32 -43.46
C HIS A 998 22.58 -24.37 -42.55
N LEU A 999 21.25 -24.34 -42.37
CA LEU A 999 20.52 -25.27 -41.49
C LEU A 999 20.29 -26.67 -42.11
N ARG A 1000 20.85 -26.92 -43.30
CA ARG A 1000 20.65 -28.14 -44.09
C ARG A 1000 20.97 -29.41 -43.29
N GLY A 1001 19.99 -30.30 -43.17
CA GLY A 1001 20.08 -31.55 -42.39
C GLY A 1001 19.58 -31.43 -40.95
N SER A 1002 19.33 -30.23 -40.44
CA SER A 1002 18.73 -30.00 -39.11
C SER A 1002 17.20 -29.86 -39.20
N GLY A 1003 16.53 -30.82 -39.83
CA GLY A 1003 15.11 -30.73 -40.22
C GLY A 1003 14.13 -30.39 -39.10
N SER A 1004 14.38 -30.84 -37.86
CA SER A 1004 13.56 -30.51 -36.69
C SER A 1004 13.69 -29.05 -36.24
N VAL A 1005 14.83 -28.40 -36.52
CA VAL A 1005 15.11 -26.99 -36.24
C VAL A 1005 14.57 -26.12 -37.37
N GLN A 1006 14.82 -26.49 -38.63
CA GLN A 1006 14.23 -25.86 -39.82
C GLN A 1006 12.69 -25.80 -39.71
N PHE A 1007 12.04 -26.89 -39.30
CA PHE A 1007 10.57 -26.91 -39.14
C PHE A 1007 10.07 -25.94 -38.03
N GLN A 1008 10.83 -25.76 -36.94
CA GLN A 1008 10.49 -24.81 -35.88
C GLN A 1008 10.65 -23.36 -36.36
N PHE A 1009 11.71 -23.06 -37.10
CA PHE A 1009 11.93 -21.73 -37.66
C PHE A 1009 10.97 -21.41 -38.81
N LEU A 1010 10.71 -22.33 -39.74
CA LEU A 1010 9.65 -22.18 -40.76
C LEU A 1010 8.29 -21.87 -40.16
N LYS A 1011 7.93 -22.49 -39.02
CA LYS A 1011 6.68 -22.17 -38.29
C LYS A 1011 6.68 -20.74 -37.74
N TYR A 1012 7.83 -20.25 -37.26
CA TYR A 1012 7.97 -18.86 -36.81
C TYR A 1012 7.93 -17.88 -37.99
N VAL A 1013 8.59 -18.19 -39.11
CA VAL A 1013 8.54 -17.40 -40.35
C VAL A 1013 7.10 -17.32 -40.86
N ASN A 1014 6.35 -18.43 -40.91
CA ASN A 1014 4.94 -18.44 -41.31
C ASN A 1014 4.12 -17.45 -40.47
N MET A 1015 4.22 -17.53 -39.15
CA MET A 1015 3.52 -16.63 -38.22
C MET A 1015 3.87 -15.15 -38.44
N VAL A 1016 5.11 -14.85 -38.84
CA VAL A 1016 5.54 -13.47 -39.17
C VAL A 1016 5.02 -13.03 -40.55
N VAL A 1017 4.97 -13.94 -41.53
CA VAL A 1017 4.43 -13.70 -42.88
C VAL A 1017 2.90 -13.49 -42.83
N ASP A 1018 2.19 -14.27 -42.01
CA ASP A 1018 0.76 -14.09 -41.74
C ASP A 1018 0.47 -12.67 -41.22
N ALA A 1019 1.37 -12.13 -40.40
CA ALA A 1019 1.30 -10.79 -39.81
C ALA A 1019 1.83 -9.64 -40.70
N VAL A 1020 2.34 -9.91 -41.91
CA VAL A 1020 2.71 -8.85 -42.87
C VAL A 1020 1.45 -8.15 -43.38
N GLU A 1021 1.44 -6.82 -43.39
CA GLU A 1021 0.35 -5.99 -43.94
C GLU A 1021 0.87 -5.08 -45.06
N GLY A 1022 -0.02 -4.63 -45.94
CA GLY A 1022 0.32 -3.75 -47.07
C GLY A 1022 0.70 -4.49 -48.37
N PRO A 1023 1.17 -3.75 -49.39
CA PRO A 1023 1.28 -4.24 -50.77
C PRO A 1023 2.34 -5.33 -50.98
N SER A 1024 3.31 -5.46 -50.08
CA SER A 1024 4.36 -6.49 -50.13
C SER A 1024 3.89 -7.88 -49.71
N LYS A 1025 2.73 -8.01 -49.03
CA LYS A 1025 2.26 -9.28 -48.44
C LYS A 1025 2.19 -10.43 -49.45
N VAL A 1026 1.68 -10.18 -50.66
CA VAL A 1026 1.51 -11.21 -51.70
C VAL A 1026 2.86 -11.77 -52.14
N GLY A 1027 3.83 -10.91 -52.46
CA GLY A 1027 5.17 -11.33 -52.88
C GLY A 1027 5.94 -12.09 -51.81
N ILE A 1028 5.78 -11.69 -50.54
CA ILE A 1028 6.41 -12.37 -49.39
C ILE A 1028 5.74 -13.74 -49.14
N ALA A 1029 4.41 -13.83 -49.24
CA ALA A 1029 3.70 -15.10 -49.11
C ALA A 1029 4.06 -16.10 -50.24
N GLU A 1030 4.15 -15.62 -51.48
CA GLU A 1030 4.63 -16.43 -52.61
C GLU A 1030 6.08 -16.89 -52.43
N TRP A 1031 6.97 -16.00 -51.99
CA TRP A 1031 8.36 -16.35 -51.67
C TRP A 1031 8.42 -17.43 -50.58
N PHE A 1032 7.68 -17.26 -49.49
CA PHE A 1032 7.66 -18.22 -48.38
C PHE A 1032 7.16 -19.60 -48.84
N LEU A 1033 6.09 -19.67 -49.64
CA LEU A 1033 5.60 -20.94 -50.20
C LEU A 1033 6.64 -21.60 -51.12
N ARG A 1034 7.35 -20.82 -51.95
CA ARG A 1034 8.44 -21.31 -52.81
C ARG A 1034 9.68 -21.75 -52.01
N MET A 1035 9.95 -21.16 -50.85
CA MET A 1035 11.03 -21.55 -49.94
C MET A 1035 10.65 -22.84 -49.17
N ASN A 1036 9.49 -22.87 -48.52
CA ASN A 1036 8.99 -24.03 -47.77
C ASN A 1036 8.93 -25.28 -48.65
N LYS A 1037 8.37 -25.17 -49.87
CA LYS A 1037 8.37 -26.28 -50.84
C LYS A 1037 9.78 -26.81 -51.16
N ARG A 1038 10.77 -25.93 -51.33
CA ARG A 1038 12.16 -26.34 -51.60
C ARG A 1038 12.79 -27.07 -50.40
N ILE A 1039 12.49 -26.65 -49.17
CA ILE A 1039 12.99 -27.31 -47.95
C ILE A 1039 12.29 -28.67 -47.74
N GLN A 1040 10.99 -28.77 -48.04
CA GLN A 1040 10.27 -30.06 -48.06
C GLN A 1040 10.86 -31.02 -49.12
N GLU A 1041 11.08 -30.56 -50.35
CA GLU A 1041 11.71 -31.36 -51.41
C GLU A 1041 13.15 -31.80 -51.05
N GLN A 1042 13.89 -31.00 -50.27
CA GLN A 1042 15.25 -31.33 -49.81
C GLN A 1042 15.27 -32.32 -48.63
N ASN A 1043 14.36 -32.19 -47.67
CA ASN A 1043 14.35 -33.02 -46.45
C ASN A 1043 13.59 -34.34 -46.61
N TYR A 1044 12.56 -34.39 -47.47
CA TYR A 1044 11.70 -35.57 -47.67
C TYR A 1044 11.65 -36.09 -49.11
N GLY A 1045 12.31 -35.41 -50.05
CA GLY A 1045 12.34 -35.77 -51.46
C GLY A 1045 11.08 -35.33 -52.24
N LYS A 1046 11.21 -35.27 -53.58
CA LYS A 1046 10.18 -34.74 -54.50
C LYS A 1046 8.83 -35.47 -54.54
N HIS A 1047 8.68 -36.57 -53.80
CA HIS A 1047 7.49 -37.42 -53.80
C HIS A 1047 6.99 -37.76 -52.39
N SER A 1048 7.37 -36.98 -51.37
CA SER A 1048 6.71 -37.04 -50.05
C SER A 1048 5.21 -36.79 -50.17
N LYS A 1049 4.42 -37.48 -49.33
CA LYS A 1049 3.00 -37.20 -49.05
C LYS A 1049 2.77 -36.65 -47.64
N LEU A 1050 3.85 -36.37 -46.91
CA LEU A 1050 3.93 -35.55 -45.70
C LEU A 1050 4.44 -34.16 -46.10
#